data_AF-A0A5J4KIQ4-F1
#
_entry.id   AF-A0A5J4KIQ4-F1
#
_cell.length_a   1.000
_cell.length_b   1.000
_cell.length_c   1.000
_cell.angle_alpha   90.00
_cell.angle_beta   90.00
_cell.angle_gamma   90.00
#
_symmetry.space_group_name_H-M   'P 1'
#
loop_
_entity.id
_entity.type
_entity.pdbx_description
1 polymer ?
#
loop_
_entity_poly.entity_id
_entity_poly.type
_entity_poly.pdbx_seq_one_letter_code
_entity_poly.pdbx_strand_id
1 'polypeptide(L)'
;MLKTERYSAFQPIEQVIKLFYDRFKVERAAFQHYLSSATPTLSTAQQDQWASLLLNRLMFTYFLQKQGFLNRDLLYLTHQLQATRQRTGPDTFYVAFLNPLFHQGLGSSVLTPEAINLFGQIPCLGGSLFAFHDLDYHCSTLAIPDRAFEQLFTFFDLYRWHVDEPVDLEKSLLTPDILGYIFEQYINQQQMGAYYTREDVTTYIASNTIIPALFDGLARLYPAVFGSNSPIWQLLQQHPERYIYDILLEQSYLPDETPREYKLRLQAVQTLQEQLHAGRITTIDAVISANLQISRFALDALQTLDNPAILLTCYQHLTKLSILDPTCGSGAFLLAAVRVLLPLYEACLEKLAATTTNQLPHHRYHILKTIITHNLYGVDIMEEAIEICKLHLFLRLLAQAERLEDIEPLPIIDHHILVGNTLLELQDFTVHCSLGLPPTSISPQAQWQYSFQHILAQGGFSVIIGNPPYVEYSNHTFPYALKHFSTNSCANLYTCVVERSRQLLSSRGRHGMILPLAAFATRNMQPFLRAFLRWFPVSWLSFYHFRPSMLFSGGKVASIPTAIYLAKPEGQEQRYSTRLLKWAHEQRPWLFARLTYHAITAPDDPLNLHYYPKFSHAVEDTILKKLLLHQPVSTYISRTPNANTMFYRTAGGLYWKVFVNFPWPYASTSNKQCFFLPDYHRDVFVALFNSSLFWWY
;
A
#
# COMPACT_ATOMS: atom_id res chain seq x y z
N MET A 1 33.37 20.09 1.60
CA MET A 1 32.53 20.87 2.53
C MET A 1 31.32 21.46 1.79
N LEU A 2 30.61 20.64 1.01
CA LEU A 2 29.38 20.95 0.29
C LEU A 2 28.63 19.62 0.18
N LYS A 3 27.31 19.63 0.45
CA LYS A 3 26.36 18.49 0.55
C LYS A 3 26.29 17.77 1.92
N THR A 4 25.80 18.49 2.93
CA THR A 4 25.23 17.87 4.15
C THR A 4 23.88 18.46 4.56
N GLU A 5 23.22 19.27 3.71
CA GLU A 5 21.98 19.97 4.09
C GLU A 5 20.67 19.28 3.71
N ARG A 6 20.69 18.10 3.06
CA ARG A 6 19.44 17.34 2.79
C ARG A 6 18.95 16.50 3.98
N TYR A 7 19.68 16.49 5.10
CA TYR A 7 19.35 15.74 6.31
C TYR A 7 18.76 16.64 7.41
N SER A 8 17.60 17.25 7.17
CA SER A 8 16.68 17.69 8.27
C SER A 8 15.24 17.99 7.81
N ALA A 9 14.94 17.76 6.54
CA ALA A 9 13.67 18.11 5.88
C ALA A 9 12.42 17.37 6.40
N PHE A 10 12.56 16.17 6.97
CA PHE A 10 11.40 15.29 7.23
C PHE A 10 10.82 15.35 8.65
N GLN A 11 11.56 15.82 9.67
CA GLN A 11 10.98 16.06 11.01
C GLN A 11 9.96 17.22 11.06
N PRO A 12 10.08 18.30 10.27
CA PRO A 12 9.09 19.36 10.21
C PRO A 12 7.72 18.92 9.66
N ILE A 13 7.68 18.09 8.61
CA ILE A 13 6.41 17.71 7.96
C ILE A 13 5.51 16.91 8.89
N GLU A 14 6.00 15.84 9.52
CA GLU A 14 5.15 15.03 10.40
C GLU A 14 4.58 15.84 11.57
N GLN A 15 5.34 16.83 12.06
CA GLN A 15 4.87 17.75 13.09
C GLN A 15 3.80 18.71 12.55
N VAL A 16 3.99 19.27 11.35
CA VAL A 16 3.00 20.14 10.68
C VAL A 16 1.72 19.36 10.41
N ILE A 17 1.84 18.14 9.89
CA ILE A 17 0.67 17.30 9.62
C ILE A 17 -0.05 16.94 10.92
N LYS A 18 0.69 16.61 11.98
CA LYS A 18 0.10 16.35 13.29
C LYS A 18 -0.63 17.58 13.83
N LEU A 19 -0.02 18.77 13.75
CA LEU A 19 -0.64 20.03 14.19
C LEU A 19 -1.89 20.37 13.37
N PHE A 20 -1.83 20.21 12.04
CA PHE A 20 -3.01 20.36 11.18
C PHE A 20 -4.10 19.40 11.63
N TYR A 21 -3.78 18.12 11.79
CA TYR A 21 -4.74 17.08 12.10
C TYR A 21 -5.41 17.29 13.47
N ASP A 22 -4.61 17.61 14.49
CA ASP A 22 -5.12 17.90 15.83
C ASP A 22 -6.06 19.11 15.80
N ARG A 23 -5.75 20.14 14.99
CA ARG A 23 -6.64 21.29 14.81
C ARG A 23 -7.88 20.93 13.97
N PHE A 24 -7.72 20.20 12.87
CA PHE A 24 -8.80 19.76 11.99
C PHE A 24 -9.86 18.95 12.75
N LYS A 25 -9.45 18.09 13.68
CA LYS A 25 -10.37 17.38 14.58
C LYS A 25 -11.26 18.32 15.38
N VAL A 26 -10.66 19.38 15.94
CA VAL A 26 -11.39 20.39 16.73
C VAL A 26 -12.38 21.13 15.84
N GLU A 27 -11.94 21.58 14.66
CA GLU A 27 -12.79 22.31 13.73
C GLU A 27 -13.92 21.46 13.16
N ARG A 28 -13.64 20.20 12.83
CA ARG A 28 -14.66 19.22 12.41
C ARG A 28 -15.69 18.98 13.50
N ALA A 29 -15.25 18.75 14.75
CA ALA A 29 -16.18 18.54 15.87
C ALA A 29 -17.05 19.77 16.12
N ALA A 30 -16.49 20.98 16.02
CA ALA A 30 -17.24 22.23 16.09
C ALA A 30 -18.27 22.35 14.95
N PHE A 31 -17.86 22.04 13.72
CA PHE A 31 -18.75 22.05 12.56
C PHE A 31 -19.88 21.02 12.67
N GLN A 32 -19.56 19.79 13.07
CA GLN A 32 -20.55 18.74 13.37
C GLN A 32 -21.56 19.22 14.40
N HIS A 33 -21.12 19.88 15.48
CA HIS A 33 -22.02 20.41 16.49
C HIS A 33 -23.01 21.45 15.92
N TYR A 34 -22.56 22.34 15.03
CA TYR A 34 -23.46 23.26 14.33
C TYR A 34 -24.50 22.53 13.48
N LEU A 35 -24.09 21.49 12.75
CA LEU A 35 -24.97 20.72 11.88
C LEU A 35 -25.98 19.88 12.67
N SER A 36 -25.54 19.18 13.73
CA SER A 36 -26.42 18.42 14.62
C SER A 36 -27.47 19.32 15.28
N SER A 37 -27.09 20.55 15.65
CA SER A 37 -28.03 21.53 16.21
C SER A 37 -29.07 21.99 15.18
N ALA A 38 -28.70 22.06 13.90
CA ALA A 38 -29.60 22.41 12.80
C ALA A 38 -30.49 21.24 12.36
N THR A 39 -30.10 19.99 12.64
CA THR A 39 -30.78 18.76 12.15
C THR A 39 -31.27 17.85 13.28
N PRO A 40 -32.07 18.33 14.25
CA PRO A 40 -32.46 17.54 15.41
C PRO A 40 -33.34 16.32 15.07
N THR A 41 -33.90 16.27 13.86
CA THR A 41 -34.76 15.19 13.37
C THR A 41 -33.98 14.00 12.79
N LEU A 42 -32.70 14.18 12.45
CA LEU A 42 -31.85 13.12 11.93
C LEU A 42 -31.25 12.29 13.07
N SER A 43 -31.02 11.01 12.82
CA SER A 43 -30.25 10.18 13.75
C SER A 43 -28.78 10.64 13.81
N THR A 44 -28.09 10.34 14.91
CA THR A 44 -26.67 10.71 15.08
C THR A 44 -25.80 10.19 13.93
N ALA A 45 -26.05 8.96 13.45
CA ALA A 45 -25.31 8.40 12.31
C ALA A 45 -25.55 9.18 11.01
N GLN A 46 -26.79 9.59 10.74
CA GLN A 46 -27.11 10.40 9.57
C GLN A 46 -26.52 11.82 9.67
N GLN A 47 -26.50 12.40 10.88
CA GLN A 47 -25.85 13.69 11.12
C GLN A 47 -24.35 13.61 10.84
N ASP A 48 -23.68 12.56 11.32
CA ASP A 48 -22.25 12.34 11.08
C ASP A 48 -21.94 12.13 9.60
N GLN A 49 -22.74 11.32 8.90
CA GLN A 49 -22.60 11.08 7.47
C GLN A 49 -22.78 12.37 6.66
N TRP A 50 -23.83 13.15 6.94
CA TRP A 50 -24.08 14.41 6.25
C TRP A 50 -23.01 15.46 6.55
N ALA A 51 -22.55 15.55 7.80
CA ALA A 51 -21.46 16.44 8.17
C ALA A 51 -20.17 16.10 7.43
N SER A 52 -19.85 14.81 7.30
CA SER A 52 -18.69 14.35 6.54
C SER A 52 -18.82 14.69 5.05
N LEU A 53 -20.00 14.46 4.47
CA LEU A 53 -20.28 14.79 3.06
C LEU A 53 -20.13 16.29 2.78
N LEU A 54 -20.75 17.14 3.61
CA LEU A 54 -20.67 18.59 3.47
C LEU A 54 -19.24 19.11 3.65
N LEU A 55 -18.50 18.58 4.64
CA LEU A 55 -17.11 18.94 4.86
C LEU A 55 -16.22 18.54 3.67
N ASN A 56 -16.42 17.34 3.09
CA ASN A 56 -15.69 16.89 1.91
C ASN A 56 -15.96 17.79 0.69
N ARG A 57 -17.24 18.12 0.43
CA ARG A 57 -17.63 19.07 -0.62
C ARG A 57 -16.98 20.44 -0.40
N LEU A 58 -17.03 20.97 0.82
CA LEU A 58 -16.40 22.25 1.17
C LEU A 58 -14.88 22.24 1.00
N MET A 59 -14.19 21.19 1.46
CA MET A 59 -12.74 21.06 1.29
C MET A 59 -12.36 21.02 -0.18
N PHE A 60 -13.13 20.29 -0.99
CA PHE A 60 -12.90 20.20 -2.43
C PHE A 60 -13.14 21.54 -3.14
N THR A 61 -14.25 22.22 -2.83
CA THR A 61 -14.55 23.55 -3.37
C THR A 61 -13.52 24.59 -2.90
N TYR A 62 -13.04 24.48 -1.66
CA TYR A 62 -11.97 25.33 -1.15
C TYR A 62 -10.65 25.09 -1.91
N PHE A 63 -10.31 23.83 -2.24
CA PHE A 63 -9.18 23.54 -3.11
C PHE A 63 -9.33 24.19 -4.48
N LEU A 64 -10.49 24.06 -5.15
CA LEU A 64 -10.78 24.71 -6.43
C LEU A 64 -10.59 26.22 -6.38
N GLN A 65 -11.07 26.87 -5.31
CA GLN A 65 -10.93 28.32 -5.17
C GLN A 65 -9.46 28.73 -5.09
N LYS A 66 -8.62 27.98 -4.37
CA LYS A 66 -7.20 28.31 -4.21
C LYS A 66 -6.40 28.05 -5.48
N GLN A 67 -6.90 27.20 -6.39
CA GLN A 67 -6.38 27.07 -7.75
C GLN A 67 -6.92 28.15 -8.72
N GLY A 68 -7.81 29.03 -8.26
CA GLY A 68 -8.43 30.05 -9.11
C GLY A 68 -9.50 29.51 -10.07
N PHE A 69 -9.96 28.27 -9.87
CA PHE A 69 -10.99 27.65 -10.72
C PHE A 69 -12.42 28.11 -10.39
N LEU A 70 -12.61 28.91 -9.34
CA LEU A 70 -13.91 29.49 -9.01
C LEU A 70 -13.92 30.98 -9.34
N ASN A 71 -14.39 31.31 -10.54
CA ASN A 71 -14.51 32.68 -11.07
C ASN A 71 -13.21 33.50 -10.96
N ARG A 72 -12.04 32.84 -10.98
CA ARG A 72 -10.71 33.44 -10.77
C ARG A 72 -10.55 34.18 -9.43
N ASP A 73 -11.36 33.82 -8.44
CA ASP A 73 -11.36 34.43 -7.12
C ASP A 73 -10.78 33.46 -6.07
N LEU A 74 -9.62 33.84 -5.51
CA LEU A 74 -8.91 33.06 -4.49
C LEU A 74 -9.59 33.10 -3.10
N LEU A 75 -10.60 33.95 -2.94
CA LEU A 75 -11.43 34.11 -1.73
C LEU A 75 -12.91 33.94 -2.07
N TYR A 76 -13.22 33.22 -3.16
CA TYR A 76 -14.57 33.05 -3.71
C TYR A 76 -15.63 32.72 -2.65
N LEU A 77 -15.37 31.70 -1.81
CA LEU A 77 -16.34 31.28 -0.80
C LEU A 77 -16.59 32.36 0.26
N THR A 78 -15.55 33.09 0.67
CA THR A 78 -15.65 34.19 1.64
C THR A 78 -16.42 35.37 1.06
N HIS A 79 -16.13 35.77 -0.18
CA HIS A 79 -16.87 36.84 -0.85
C HIS A 79 -18.34 36.46 -1.09
N GLN A 80 -18.62 35.22 -1.49
CA GLN A 80 -19.97 34.73 -1.70
C GLN A 80 -20.77 34.61 -0.40
N LEU A 81 -20.12 34.27 0.71
CA LEU A 81 -20.71 34.30 2.04
C LEU A 81 -21.17 35.71 2.42
N GLN A 82 -20.29 36.70 2.25
CA GLN A 82 -20.60 38.10 2.54
C GLN A 82 -21.72 38.64 1.63
N ALA A 83 -21.63 38.38 0.32
CA ALA A 83 -22.64 38.80 -0.65
C ALA A 83 -24.00 38.16 -0.40
N THR A 84 -24.03 36.87 -0.05
CA THR A 84 -25.27 36.16 0.31
C THR A 84 -25.88 36.74 1.58
N ARG A 85 -25.08 36.95 2.64
CA ARG A 85 -25.54 37.59 3.88
C ARG A 85 -26.18 38.96 3.62
N GLN A 86 -25.62 39.76 2.72
CA GLN A 86 -26.18 41.06 2.34
C GLN A 86 -27.47 40.95 1.53
N ARG A 87 -27.60 39.95 0.65
CA ARG A 87 -28.72 39.80 -0.27
C ARG A 87 -29.94 39.10 0.37
N THR A 88 -29.71 38.05 1.14
CA THR A 88 -30.76 37.15 1.65
C THR A 88 -30.86 37.13 3.18
N GLY A 89 -29.98 37.84 3.89
CA GLY A 89 -29.92 37.87 5.35
C GLY A 89 -28.96 36.84 5.96
N PRO A 90 -28.71 36.91 7.27
CA PRO A 90 -27.74 36.04 7.95
C PRO A 90 -28.19 34.56 7.96
N ASP A 91 -27.23 33.66 8.06
CA ASP A 91 -27.43 32.20 8.24
C ASP A 91 -28.15 31.51 7.07
N THR A 92 -28.10 32.12 5.88
CA THR A 92 -28.72 31.62 4.65
C THR A 92 -27.70 31.10 3.63
N PHE A 93 -26.40 31.19 3.91
CA PHE A 93 -25.34 30.87 2.95
C PHE A 93 -25.42 29.46 2.38
N TYR A 94 -25.75 28.48 3.22
CA TYR A 94 -25.89 27.09 2.77
C TYR A 94 -27.00 26.94 1.73
N VAL A 95 -28.23 27.34 2.08
CA VAL A 95 -29.42 27.14 1.24
C VAL A 95 -29.39 28.05 0.01
N ALA A 96 -29.00 29.31 0.18
CA ALA A 96 -29.07 30.32 -0.88
C ALA A 96 -27.88 30.28 -1.84
N PHE A 97 -26.75 29.67 -1.46
CA PHE A 97 -25.54 29.64 -2.28
C PHE A 97 -24.88 28.27 -2.38
N LEU A 98 -24.43 27.65 -1.28
CA LEU A 98 -23.64 26.41 -1.35
C LEU A 98 -24.41 25.24 -1.95
N ASN A 99 -25.67 25.04 -1.54
CA ASN A 99 -26.51 23.96 -2.03
C ASN A 99 -26.78 24.09 -3.55
N PRO A 100 -27.19 25.28 -4.06
CA PRO A 100 -27.19 25.55 -5.51
C PRO A 100 -25.83 25.37 -6.19
N LEU A 101 -24.74 25.86 -5.59
CA LEU A 101 -23.39 25.72 -6.16
C LEU A 101 -23.01 24.24 -6.34
N PHE A 102 -23.33 23.39 -5.36
CA PHE A 102 -23.00 21.97 -5.44
C PHE A 102 -23.82 21.25 -6.51
N HIS A 103 -25.13 21.47 -6.59
CA HIS A 103 -25.98 20.66 -7.46
C HIS A 103 -26.27 21.27 -8.84
N GLN A 104 -26.39 22.61 -8.91
CA GLN A 104 -26.68 23.34 -10.16
C GLN A 104 -25.41 23.94 -10.78
N GLY A 105 -24.34 24.07 -10.00
CA GLY A 105 -23.02 24.50 -10.47
C GLY A 105 -22.09 23.31 -10.72
N LEU A 106 -21.26 22.99 -9.72
CA LEU A 106 -20.19 21.99 -9.79
C LEU A 106 -20.69 20.59 -10.16
N GLY A 107 -21.87 20.18 -9.67
CA GLY A 107 -22.48 18.87 -9.95
C GLY A 107 -23.24 18.80 -11.27
N SER A 108 -23.41 19.92 -11.98
CA SER A 108 -24.09 19.95 -13.27
C SER A 108 -23.17 19.46 -14.40
N SER A 109 -23.77 18.99 -15.50
CA SER A 109 -23.03 18.68 -16.74
C SER A 109 -22.77 19.92 -17.59
N VAL A 110 -23.65 20.93 -17.49
CA VAL A 110 -23.58 22.20 -18.21
C VAL A 110 -24.20 23.30 -17.34
N LEU A 111 -23.57 24.47 -17.28
CA LEU A 111 -24.12 25.64 -16.58
C LEU A 111 -25.23 26.30 -17.40
N THR A 112 -26.37 26.58 -16.77
CA THR A 112 -27.41 27.43 -17.37
C THR A 112 -27.01 28.92 -17.32
N PRO A 113 -27.62 29.80 -18.13
CA PRO A 113 -27.36 31.24 -18.06
C PRO A 113 -27.58 31.82 -16.66
N GLU A 114 -28.57 31.33 -15.92
CA GLU A 114 -28.85 31.71 -14.54
C GLU A 114 -27.73 31.27 -13.60
N ALA A 115 -27.22 30.04 -13.76
CA ALA A 115 -26.10 29.53 -13.00
C ALA A 115 -24.81 30.31 -13.27
N ILE A 116 -24.55 30.69 -14.52
CA ILE A 116 -23.40 31.53 -14.88
C ILE A 116 -23.52 32.91 -14.22
N ASN A 117 -24.71 33.51 -14.19
CA ASN A 117 -24.93 34.79 -13.53
C ASN A 117 -24.74 34.68 -12.00
N LEU A 118 -25.16 33.55 -11.41
CA LEU A 118 -25.08 33.34 -9.96
C LEU A 118 -23.67 32.97 -9.49
N PHE A 119 -22.97 32.11 -10.23
CA PHE A 119 -21.70 31.52 -9.79
C PHE A 119 -20.47 32.08 -10.52
N GLY A 120 -20.64 32.68 -11.70
CA GLY A 120 -19.55 33.06 -12.58
C GLY A 120 -18.96 31.87 -13.35
N GLN A 121 -17.69 31.97 -13.74
CA GLN A 121 -17.00 30.90 -14.45
C GLN A 121 -16.51 29.83 -13.47
N ILE A 122 -17.15 28.67 -13.47
CA ILE A 122 -16.81 27.52 -12.60
C ILE A 122 -16.79 26.21 -13.42
N PRO A 123 -16.08 25.15 -12.97
CA PRO A 123 -16.04 23.88 -13.70
C PRO A 123 -17.33 23.07 -13.49
N CYS A 124 -17.74 22.33 -14.53
CA CYS A 124 -18.79 21.32 -14.46
C CYS A 124 -18.16 19.96 -14.16
N LEU A 125 -18.09 19.59 -12.89
CA LEU A 125 -17.40 18.40 -12.42
C LEU A 125 -18.28 17.16 -12.45
N GLY A 126 -19.58 17.30 -12.16
CA GLY A 126 -20.47 16.14 -11.98
C GLY A 126 -19.92 15.16 -10.92
N GLY A 127 -20.16 13.87 -11.16
CA GLY A 127 -19.64 12.78 -10.32
C GLY A 127 -20.35 12.62 -8.98
N SER A 128 -20.01 11.56 -8.24
CA SER A 128 -20.68 11.20 -6.98
C SER A 128 -20.46 12.21 -5.85
N LEU A 129 -19.35 12.96 -5.84
CA LEU A 129 -19.05 13.94 -4.80
C LEU A 129 -20.10 15.08 -4.71
N PHE A 130 -20.62 15.52 -5.87
CA PHE A 130 -21.63 16.58 -5.97
C PHE A 130 -23.01 16.07 -6.38
N ALA A 131 -23.16 14.75 -6.55
CA ALA A 131 -24.46 14.12 -6.76
C ALA A 131 -25.38 14.37 -5.56
N PHE A 132 -26.68 14.42 -5.83
CA PHE A 132 -27.69 14.60 -4.80
C PHE A 132 -27.73 13.37 -3.89
N HIS A 133 -27.58 13.58 -2.58
CA HIS A 133 -27.70 12.52 -1.57
C HIS A 133 -29.09 12.55 -0.93
N ASP A 134 -29.62 11.42 -0.46
CA ASP A 134 -30.95 11.38 0.18
C ASP A 134 -31.07 12.35 1.37
N LEU A 135 -29.97 12.51 2.12
CA LEU A 135 -29.87 13.46 3.23
C LEU A 135 -29.96 14.93 2.80
N ASP A 136 -29.61 15.26 1.55
CA ASP A 136 -29.71 16.64 1.04
C ASP A 136 -31.18 17.10 0.95
N TYR A 137 -32.15 16.19 0.71
CA TYR A 137 -33.59 16.53 0.72
C TYR A 137 -34.04 17.04 2.07
N HIS A 138 -33.65 16.34 3.14
CA HIS A 138 -34.00 16.67 4.51
C HIS A 138 -33.33 17.96 5.00
N CYS A 139 -32.25 18.38 4.32
CA CYS A 139 -31.42 19.50 4.73
C CYS A 139 -31.57 20.75 3.85
N SER A 140 -32.42 20.69 2.82
CA SER A 140 -32.55 21.71 1.78
C SER A 140 -33.08 23.08 2.24
N THR A 141 -33.63 23.18 3.45
CA THR A 141 -34.22 24.42 4.02
C THR A 141 -33.54 24.88 5.32
N LEU A 142 -32.39 24.30 5.68
CA LEU A 142 -31.75 24.53 6.96
C LEU A 142 -31.02 25.88 7.05
N ALA A 143 -31.26 26.60 8.15
CA ALA A 143 -30.46 27.75 8.54
C ALA A 143 -29.22 27.26 9.30
N ILE A 144 -28.07 27.24 8.63
CA ILE A 144 -26.79 26.93 9.25
C ILE A 144 -26.11 28.25 9.60
N PRO A 145 -25.67 28.45 10.86
CA PRO A 145 -25.02 29.68 11.26
C PRO A 145 -23.82 30.02 10.37
N ASP A 146 -23.76 31.22 9.83
CA ASP A 146 -22.67 31.67 8.95
C ASP A 146 -21.29 31.51 9.62
N ARG A 147 -21.24 31.72 10.95
CA ARG A 147 -20.04 31.53 11.78
C ARG A 147 -19.43 30.13 11.66
N ALA A 148 -20.23 29.10 11.35
CA ALA A 148 -19.76 27.75 11.13
C ALA A 148 -18.84 27.68 9.90
N PHE A 149 -19.17 28.41 8.85
CA PHE A 149 -18.36 28.51 7.63
C PHE A 149 -17.18 29.47 7.81
N GLU A 150 -17.38 30.62 8.47
CA GLU A 150 -16.30 31.58 8.76
C GLU A 150 -15.15 30.92 9.55
N GLN A 151 -15.50 30.11 10.55
CA GLN A 151 -14.54 29.36 11.36
C GLN A 151 -13.74 28.34 10.52
N LEU A 152 -14.42 27.57 9.65
CA LEU A 152 -13.76 26.63 8.75
C LEU A 152 -12.88 27.33 7.71
N PHE A 153 -13.35 28.41 7.10
CA PHE A 153 -12.57 29.15 6.10
C PHE A 153 -11.32 29.78 6.73
N THR A 154 -11.46 30.35 7.92
CA THR A 154 -10.33 30.88 8.70
C THR A 154 -9.30 29.77 8.97
N PHE A 155 -9.76 28.58 9.34
CA PHE A 155 -8.87 27.43 9.53
C PHE A 155 -8.17 27.02 8.22
N PHE A 156 -8.91 26.93 7.11
CA PHE A 156 -8.33 26.56 5.82
C PHE A 156 -7.35 27.61 5.28
N ASP A 157 -7.53 28.90 5.59
CA ASP A 157 -6.62 30.00 5.22
C ASP A 157 -5.27 29.94 5.97
N LEU A 158 -5.19 29.20 7.09
CA LEU A 158 -3.91 28.97 7.78
C LEU A 158 -2.91 28.15 6.95
N TYR A 159 -3.37 27.58 5.84
CA TYR A 159 -2.58 26.66 5.03
C TYR A 159 -2.59 27.05 3.55
N ARG A 160 -1.46 26.80 2.89
CA ARG A 160 -1.27 26.98 1.45
C ARG A 160 -1.69 25.71 0.72
N TRP A 161 -2.73 25.79 -0.09
CA TRP A 161 -3.23 24.66 -0.89
C TRP A 161 -2.47 24.62 -2.21
N HIS A 162 -1.49 23.72 -2.33
CA HIS A 162 -0.59 23.65 -3.49
C HIS A 162 -0.73 22.35 -4.26
N VAL A 163 -0.38 22.43 -5.55
CA VAL A 163 -0.58 21.39 -6.58
C VAL A 163 0.61 20.45 -6.70
N ASP A 164 1.82 20.98 -6.53
CA ASP A 164 3.07 20.24 -6.73
C ASP A 164 3.72 19.85 -5.40
N GLU A 165 4.58 18.82 -5.46
CA GLU A 165 5.48 18.47 -4.37
C GLU A 165 6.42 19.65 -4.11
N PRO A 166 6.47 20.19 -2.88
CA PRO A 166 7.32 21.33 -2.58
C PRO A 166 8.80 20.98 -2.74
N VAL A 167 9.52 21.81 -3.50
CA VAL A 167 10.99 21.81 -3.51
C VAL A 167 11.53 22.37 -2.19
N ASP A 168 10.77 23.24 -1.52
CA ASP A 168 11.11 23.86 -0.23
C ASP A 168 10.00 23.66 0.81
N LEU A 169 10.39 23.08 1.95
CA LEU A 169 9.51 22.60 3.01
C LEU A 169 9.09 23.72 3.95
N GLU A 170 8.14 24.56 3.52
CA GLU A 170 7.48 25.51 4.40
C GLU A 170 6.49 24.83 5.35
N LYS A 171 6.40 25.36 6.59
CA LYS A 171 5.63 24.78 7.71
C LYS A 171 4.10 24.86 7.58
N SER A 172 3.56 25.31 6.44
CA SER A 172 2.12 25.59 6.27
C SER A 172 1.57 25.12 4.91
N LEU A 173 2.16 24.10 4.29
CA LEU A 173 1.69 23.59 2.99
C LEU A 173 0.70 22.43 3.16
N LEU A 174 -0.42 22.49 2.43
CA LEU A 174 -1.34 21.39 2.19
C LEU A 174 -1.27 20.98 0.72
N THR A 175 -0.77 19.78 0.48
CA THR A 175 -0.87 19.10 -0.81
C THR A 175 -1.98 18.04 -0.74
N PRO A 176 -2.49 17.56 -1.88
CA PRO A 176 -3.37 16.39 -1.91
C PRO A 176 -2.82 15.20 -1.10
N ASP A 177 -1.51 14.93 -1.18
CA ASP A 177 -0.86 13.85 -0.43
C ASP A 177 -0.88 14.08 1.09
N ILE A 178 -0.70 15.33 1.55
CA ILE A 178 -0.80 15.68 2.97
C ILE A 178 -2.24 15.52 3.47
N LEU A 179 -3.22 16.01 2.72
CA LEU A 179 -4.64 15.84 3.03
C LEU A 179 -5.00 14.35 3.10
N GLY A 180 -4.54 13.59 2.11
CA GLY A 180 -4.56 12.14 2.12
C GLY A 180 -4.07 11.58 3.44
N TYR A 181 -2.80 11.85 3.79
CA TYR A 181 -2.18 11.40 5.04
C TYR A 181 -2.99 11.76 6.29
N ILE A 182 -3.52 12.98 6.38
CA ILE A 182 -4.37 13.44 7.51
C ILE A 182 -5.61 12.57 7.62
N PHE A 183 -6.30 12.34 6.50
CA PHE A 183 -7.47 11.48 6.46
C PHE A 183 -7.13 10.01 6.73
N GLU A 184 -5.97 9.52 6.30
CA GLU A 184 -5.51 8.17 6.61
C GLU A 184 -5.28 8.00 8.11
N GLN A 185 -4.63 8.97 8.77
CA GLN A 185 -4.44 8.95 10.23
C GLN A 185 -5.77 9.01 10.99
N TYR A 186 -6.79 9.69 10.44
CA TYR A 186 -8.16 9.66 10.96
C TYR A 186 -8.76 8.26 10.92
N ILE A 187 -8.79 7.63 9.75
CA ILE A 187 -9.40 6.32 9.54
C ILE A 187 -8.69 5.23 10.34
N ASN A 188 -7.35 5.25 10.39
CA ASN A 188 -6.57 4.27 11.14
C ASN A 188 -6.83 4.31 12.66
N GLN A 189 -7.33 5.42 13.22
CA GLN A 189 -7.75 5.45 14.63
C GLN A 189 -9.11 4.80 14.87
N GLN A 190 -9.94 4.70 13.83
CA GLN A 190 -11.28 4.10 13.88
C GLN A 190 -11.27 2.61 13.49
N GLN A 191 -10.34 2.20 12.61
CA GLN A 191 -10.18 0.81 12.20
C GLN A 191 -9.29 0.04 13.18
N MET A 192 -9.87 -0.90 13.94
CA MET A 192 -9.07 -1.85 14.72
C MET A 192 -8.17 -2.68 13.80
N GLY A 193 -6.85 -2.56 14.00
CA GLY A 193 -5.85 -3.36 13.29
C GLY A 193 -5.49 -2.89 11.88
N ALA A 194 -5.90 -1.68 11.48
CA ALA A 194 -5.37 -1.01 10.29
C ALA A 194 -4.13 -0.18 10.65
N TYR A 195 -3.08 -0.33 9.84
CA TYR A 195 -1.81 0.37 10.05
C TYR A 195 -1.50 1.24 8.85
N TYR A 196 -1.23 2.52 9.12
CA TYR A 196 -0.77 3.45 8.09
C TYR A 196 0.51 2.93 7.44
N THR A 197 0.44 2.71 6.13
CA THR A 197 1.57 2.23 5.33
C THR A 197 2.21 3.41 4.61
N ARG A 198 3.43 3.75 5.01
CA ARG A 198 4.19 4.86 4.42
C ARG A 198 4.45 4.65 2.93
N GLU A 199 4.64 5.77 2.22
CA GLU A 199 4.87 5.81 0.78
C GLU A 199 6.05 4.97 0.31
N ASP A 200 7.15 4.92 1.07
CA ASP A 200 8.31 4.10 0.73
C ASP A 200 7.97 2.60 0.66
N VAL A 201 7.14 2.12 1.60
CA VAL A 201 6.65 0.74 1.64
C VAL A 201 5.68 0.48 0.48
N THR A 202 4.67 1.33 0.30
CA THR A 202 3.65 1.14 -0.75
C THR A 202 4.26 1.23 -2.15
N THR A 203 5.19 2.16 -2.37
CA THR A 203 5.91 2.34 -3.64
C THR A 203 6.83 1.15 -3.93
N TYR A 204 7.56 0.64 -2.93
CA TYR A 204 8.38 -0.57 -3.10
C TYR A 204 7.53 -1.76 -3.58
N ILE A 205 6.40 -2.00 -2.92
CA ILE A 205 5.49 -3.11 -3.27
C ILE A 205 4.87 -2.87 -4.64
N ALA A 206 4.34 -1.68 -4.91
CA ALA A 206 3.69 -1.34 -6.17
C ALA A 206 4.66 -1.48 -7.36
N SER A 207 5.85 -0.89 -7.29
CA SER A 207 6.85 -0.96 -8.37
C SER A 207 7.25 -2.41 -8.67
N ASN A 208 7.52 -3.21 -7.64
CA ASN A 208 7.94 -4.60 -7.79
C ASN A 208 6.78 -5.59 -8.00
N THR A 209 5.56 -5.10 -8.20
CA THR A 209 4.39 -5.95 -8.53
C THR A 209 3.77 -5.54 -9.87
N ILE A 210 3.57 -4.23 -10.11
CA ILE A 210 2.95 -3.68 -11.31
C ILE A 210 3.87 -3.78 -12.53
N ILE A 211 5.13 -3.34 -12.41
CA ILE A 211 6.08 -3.38 -13.54
C ILE A 211 6.32 -4.83 -13.99
N PRO A 212 6.54 -5.80 -13.10
CA PRO A 212 6.61 -7.21 -13.51
C PRO A 212 5.36 -7.70 -14.21
N ALA A 213 4.15 -7.30 -13.78
CA ALA A 213 2.92 -7.71 -14.45
C ALA A 213 2.83 -7.18 -15.88
N LEU A 214 3.21 -5.90 -16.09
CA LEU A 214 3.35 -5.28 -17.41
C LEU A 214 4.34 -6.08 -18.27
N PHE A 215 5.56 -6.29 -17.76
CA PHE A 215 6.63 -6.95 -18.53
C PHE A 215 6.30 -8.42 -18.82
N ASP A 216 5.67 -9.15 -17.91
CA ASP A 216 5.20 -10.52 -18.16
C ASP A 216 4.16 -10.53 -19.30
N GLY A 217 3.24 -9.55 -19.30
CA GLY A 217 2.25 -9.37 -20.36
C GLY A 217 2.88 -9.07 -21.71
N LEU A 218 3.80 -8.12 -21.75
CA LEU A 218 4.52 -7.73 -22.97
C LEU A 218 5.44 -8.83 -23.48
N ALA A 219 6.09 -9.60 -22.62
CA ALA A 219 6.90 -10.76 -23.01
C ALA A 219 6.07 -11.86 -23.67
N ARG A 220 4.79 -12.02 -23.29
CA ARG A 220 3.88 -12.95 -23.97
C ARG A 220 3.43 -12.44 -25.34
N LEU A 221 3.18 -11.13 -25.45
CA LEU A 221 2.71 -10.51 -26.71
C LEU A 221 3.85 -10.33 -27.72
N TYR A 222 5.05 -9.95 -27.25
CA TYR A 222 6.25 -9.74 -28.06
C TYR A 222 7.49 -10.41 -27.43
N PRO A 223 7.60 -11.76 -27.50
CA PRO A 223 8.73 -12.49 -26.93
C PRO A 223 10.08 -12.07 -27.50
N ALA A 224 10.14 -11.64 -28.76
CA ALA A 224 11.37 -11.16 -29.38
C ALA A 224 11.90 -9.85 -28.77
N VAL A 225 11.02 -9.07 -28.13
CA VAL A 225 11.34 -7.72 -27.61
C VAL A 225 11.38 -7.67 -26.09
N PHE A 226 10.64 -8.53 -25.39
CA PHE A 226 10.65 -8.56 -23.91
C PHE A 226 11.04 -9.91 -23.33
N GLY A 227 11.24 -10.94 -24.15
CA GLY A 227 11.76 -12.24 -23.71
C GLY A 227 13.24 -12.19 -23.37
N SER A 228 13.78 -13.26 -22.79
CA SER A 228 15.12 -13.28 -22.19
C SER A 228 16.27 -13.05 -23.17
N ASN A 229 16.06 -13.28 -24.45
CA ASN A 229 17.08 -13.06 -25.49
C ASN A 229 16.98 -11.66 -26.13
N SER A 230 16.14 -10.78 -25.59
CA SER A 230 15.89 -9.45 -26.16
C SER A 230 17.05 -8.47 -25.95
N PRO A 231 17.29 -7.55 -26.91
CA PRO A 231 18.20 -6.42 -26.73
C PRO A 231 17.87 -5.50 -25.55
N ILE A 232 16.63 -5.43 -25.05
CA ILE A 232 16.30 -4.55 -23.92
C ILE A 232 17.13 -4.86 -22.67
N TRP A 233 17.52 -6.13 -22.48
CA TRP A 233 18.35 -6.55 -21.36
C TRP A 233 19.81 -6.11 -21.50
N GLN A 234 20.24 -5.70 -22.70
CA GLN A 234 21.58 -5.13 -22.91
C GLN A 234 21.74 -3.77 -22.22
N LEU A 235 20.64 -3.06 -21.93
CA LEU A 235 20.68 -1.84 -21.12
C LEU A 235 21.38 -2.07 -19.79
N LEU A 236 21.05 -3.19 -19.13
CA LEU A 236 21.66 -3.60 -17.86
C LEU A 236 23.16 -3.86 -17.98
N GLN A 237 23.64 -4.28 -19.17
CA GLN A 237 25.04 -4.60 -19.43
C GLN A 237 25.86 -3.35 -19.76
N GLN A 238 25.28 -2.41 -20.51
CA GLN A 238 25.96 -1.21 -21.01
C GLN A 238 26.17 -0.16 -19.93
N HIS A 239 25.18 0.01 -19.04
CA HIS A 239 25.18 1.04 -17.99
C HIS A 239 24.73 0.47 -16.64
N PRO A 240 25.44 -0.52 -16.06
CA PRO A 240 25.01 -1.21 -14.86
C PRO A 240 24.80 -0.29 -13.66
N GLU A 241 25.66 0.71 -13.48
CA GLU A 241 25.59 1.69 -12.40
C GLU A 241 24.29 2.50 -12.40
N ARG A 242 23.65 2.68 -13.57
CA ARG A 242 22.37 3.41 -13.69
C ARG A 242 21.21 2.69 -12.99
N TYR A 243 21.31 1.38 -12.85
CA TYR A 243 20.26 0.52 -12.30
C TYR A 243 20.56 0.03 -10.89
N ILE A 244 21.77 0.28 -10.38
CA ILE A 244 22.13 0.07 -8.98
C ILE A 244 21.74 1.31 -8.19
N TYR A 245 21.24 1.15 -6.96
CA TYR A 245 20.94 2.29 -6.10
C TYR A 245 22.22 3.05 -5.72
N ASP A 246 22.23 4.38 -5.89
CA ASP A 246 23.39 5.24 -5.63
C ASP A 246 24.03 5.00 -4.26
N ILE A 247 23.22 4.80 -3.22
CA ILE A 247 23.68 4.53 -1.85
C ILE A 247 24.56 3.28 -1.75
N LEU A 248 24.38 2.29 -2.63
CA LEU A 248 25.19 1.08 -2.64
C LEU A 248 26.57 1.33 -3.26
N LEU A 249 26.66 2.29 -4.18
CA LEU A 249 27.88 2.68 -4.90
C LEU A 249 28.81 3.58 -4.06
N GLU A 250 28.32 4.08 -2.92
CA GLU A 250 29.11 4.90 -2.00
C GLU A 250 30.39 4.19 -1.54
N GLN A 251 31.54 4.82 -1.79
CA GLN A 251 32.84 4.25 -1.42
C GLN A 251 33.15 4.43 0.08
N SER A 252 32.41 5.31 0.75
CA SER A 252 32.52 5.56 2.18
C SER A 252 31.59 4.66 3.00
N TYR A 253 31.76 4.70 4.33
CA TYR A 253 30.85 4.02 5.26
C TYR A 253 29.46 4.63 5.18
N LEU A 254 28.44 3.77 5.14
CA LEU A 254 27.06 4.20 5.34
C LEU A 254 26.77 4.45 6.84
N PRO A 255 25.72 5.23 7.18
CA PRO A 255 25.30 5.41 8.56
C PRO A 255 25.08 4.06 9.28
N ASP A 256 25.74 3.92 10.44
CA ASP A 256 25.74 2.73 11.30
C ASP A 256 26.26 1.44 10.67
N GLU A 257 26.99 1.54 9.55
CA GLU A 257 27.58 0.38 8.89
C GLU A 257 28.82 -0.10 9.63
N THR A 258 28.84 -1.38 10.03
CA THR A 258 30.03 -1.98 10.63
C THR A 258 31.13 -2.22 9.58
N PRO A 259 32.42 -2.34 9.97
CA PRO A 259 33.51 -2.69 9.04
C PRO A 259 33.26 -3.98 8.26
N ARG A 260 32.53 -4.94 8.85
CA ARG A 260 32.13 -6.18 8.18
C ARG A 260 31.05 -5.92 7.13
N GLU A 261 30.00 -5.17 7.48
CA GLU A 261 28.92 -4.85 6.55
C GLU A 261 29.40 -3.98 5.39
N TYR A 262 30.29 -3.03 5.63
CA TYR A 262 30.96 -2.24 4.59
C TYR A 262 31.65 -3.13 3.55
N LYS A 263 32.48 -4.07 4.01
CA LYS A 263 33.17 -5.01 3.11
C LYS A 263 32.18 -5.88 2.33
N LEU A 264 31.14 -6.39 3.00
CA LEU A 264 30.11 -7.21 2.36
C LEU A 264 29.32 -6.43 1.31
N ARG A 265 29.01 -5.15 1.56
CA ARG A 265 28.32 -4.29 0.61
C ARG A 265 29.17 -4.06 -0.64
N LEU A 266 30.45 -3.71 -0.50
CA LEU A 266 31.34 -3.52 -1.64
C LEU A 266 31.50 -4.81 -2.47
N GLN A 267 31.66 -5.96 -1.81
CA GLN A 267 31.72 -7.25 -2.48
C GLN A 267 30.41 -7.60 -3.22
N ALA A 268 29.27 -7.31 -2.61
CA ALA A 268 27.96 -7.54 -3.23
C ALA A 268 27.76 -6.64 -4.45
N VAL A 269 28.13 -5.36 -4.38
CA VAL A 269 28.07 -4.41 -5.50
C VAL A 269 28.98 -4.87 -6.64
N GLN A 270 30.22 -5.26 -6.34
CA GLN A 270 31.15 -5.77 -7.35
C GLN A 270 30.58 -7.02 -8.03
N THR A 271 30.08 -7.98 -7.25
CA THR A 271 29.46 -9.21 -7.78
C THR A 271 28.26 -8.89 -8.66
N LEU A 272 27.42 -7.93 -8.25
CA LEU A 272 26.26 -7.50 -9.03
C LEU A 272 26.68 -6.85 -10.35
N GLN A 273 27.68 -5.96 -10.32
CA GLN A 273 28.25 -5.37 -11.54
C GLN A 273 28.79 -6.44 -12.48
N GLU A 274 29.52 -7.44 -11.98
CA GLU A 274 30.01 -8.56 -12.78
C GLU A 274 28.87 -9.38 -13.41
N GLN A 275 27.77 -9.62 -12.67
CA GLN A 275 26.59 -10.31 -13.19
C GLN A 275 25.89 -9.50 -14.29
N LEU A 276 25.80 -8.19 -14.13
CA LEU A 276 25.23 -7.28 -15.11
C LEU A 276 26.06 -7.23 -16.39
N HIS A 277 27.37 -6.98 -16.30
CA HIS A 277 28.27 -6.97 -17.47
C HIS A 277 28.30 -8.31 -18.20
N ALA A 278 28.19 -9.43 -17.48
CA ALA A 278 28.15 -10.76 -18.06
C ALA A 278 26.78 -11.13 -18.68
N GLY A 279 25.79 -10.24 -18.65
CA GLY A 279 24.46 -10.48 -19.23
C GLY A 279 23.66 -11.58 -18.53
N ARG A 280 23.88 -11.79 -17.22
CA ARG A 280 23.20 -12.87 -16.46
C ARG A 280 21.77 -12.51 -16.03
N ILE A 281 21.42 -11.23 -16.04
CA ILE A 281 20.08 -10.73 -15.68
C ILE A 281 19.31 -10.44 -16.97
N THR A 282 18.39 -11.35 -17.30
CA THR A 282 17.65 -11.35 -18.57
C THR A 282 16.14 -11.47 -18.39
N THR A 283 15.64 -11.36 -17.16
CA THR A 283 14.20 -11.42 -16.88
C THR A 283 13.83 -10.38 -15.84
N ILE A 284 12.57 -9.96 -15.83
CA ILE A 284 12.08 -9.00 -14.85
C ILE A 284 12.11 -9.58 -13.42
N ASP A 285 11.99 -10.90 -13.28
CA ASP A 285 12.16 -11.60 -11.99
C ASP A 285 13.61 -11.54 -11.47
N ALA A 286 14.59 -11.62 -12.38
CA ALA A 286 15.99 -11.47 -12.03
C ALA A 286 16.32 -10.03 -11.60
N VAL A 287 15.63 -9.03 -12.17
CA VAL A 287 15.72 -7.62 -11.75
C VAL A 287 15.22 -7.44 -10.31
N ILE A 288 14.11 -8.08 -9.92
CA ILE A 288 13.62 -8.11 -8.52
C ILE A 288 14.63 -8.81 -7.61
N SER A 289 15.10 -9.99 -8.02
CA SER A 289 16.03 -10.82 -7.24
C SER A 289 17.36 -10.10 -6.97
N ALA A 290 17.84 -9.33 -7.94
CA ALA A 290 19.02 -8.50 -7.82
C ALA A 290 18.77 -7.15 -7.12
N ASN A 291 17.52 -6.84 -6.76
CA ASN A 291 17.08 -5.60 -6.14
C ASN A 291 17.56 -4.34 -6.89
N LEU A 292 17.38 -4.34 -8.22
CA LEU A 292 17.73 -3.20 -9.08
C LEU A 292 16.63 -2.14 -9.10
N GLN A 293 16.95 -0.94 -9.57
CA GLN A 293 16.00 0.16 -9.79
C GLN A 293 15.02 -0.17 -10.94
N ILE A 294 14.03 -1.02 -10.64
CA ILE A 294 13.10 -1.59 -11.63
C ILE A 294 12.30 -0.54 -12.40
N SER A 295 11.89 0.55 -11.73
CA SER A 295 11.18 1.67 -12.38
C SER A 295 12.06 2.38 -13.39
N ARG A 296 13.34 2.59 -13.08
CA ARG A 296 14.31 3.20 -14.00
C ARG A 296 14.55 2.30 -15.21
N PHE A 297 14.75 1.01 -14.97
CA PHE A 297 14.90 0.02 -16.04
C PHE A 297 13.68 0.00 -16.97
N ALA A 298 12.46 -0.02 -16.40
CA ALA A 298 11.24 -0.04 -17.18
C ALA A 298 11.09 1.18 -18.09
N LEU A 299 11.37 2.38 -17.56
CA LEU A 299 11.31 3.62 -18.33
C LEU A 299 12.33 3.63 -19.47
N ASP A 300 13.59 3.28 -19.18
CA ASP A 300 14.63 3.22 -20.21
C ASP A 300 14.30 2.18 -21.29
N ALA A 301 13.80 1.01 -20.89
CA ALA A 301 13.38 -0.04 -21.82
C ALA A 301 12.27 0.45 -22.76
N LEU A 302 11.25 1.15 -22.24
CA LEU A 302 10.20 1.75 -23.08
C LEU A 302 10.75 2.83 -24.02
N GLN A 303 11.71 3.63 -23.56
CA GLN A 303 12.34 4.69 -24.38
C GLN A 303 13.17 4.14 -25.56
N THR A 304 13.70 2.92 -25.44
CA THR A 304 14.41 2.24 -26.54
C THR A 304 13.50 1.69 -27.64
N LEU A 305 12.18 1.67 -27.43
CA LEU A 305 11.24 1.14 -28.42
C LEU A 305 10.98 2.18 -29.51
N ASP A 306 11.30 1.84 -30.76
CA ASP A 306 11.06 2.73 -31.90
C ASP A 306 9.90 2.27 -32.79
N ASN A 307 9.39 1.05 -32.59
CA ASN A 307 8.29 0.51 -33.39
C ASN A 307 6.94 1.03 -32.85
N PRO A 308 6.17 1.83 -33.64
CA PRO A 308 4.91 2.40 -33.17
C PRO A 308 3.84 1.36 -32.83
N ALA A 309 3.83 0.21 -33.51
CA ALA A 309 2.87 -0.87 -33.22
C ALA A 309 3.12 -1.51 -31.85
N ILE A 310 4.41 -1.68 -31.49
CA ILE A 310 4.80 -2.20 -30.18
C ILE A 310 4.46 -1.18 -29.09
N LEU A 311 4.79 0.09 -29.30
CA LEU A 311 4.45 1.18 -28.37
C LEU A 311 2.93 1.30 -28.16
N LEU A 312 2.13 1.21 -29.23
CA LEU A 312 0.68 1.22 -29.15
C LEU A 312 0.18 0.01 -28.34
N THR A 313 0.77 -1.16 -28.54
CA THR A 313 0.42 -2.34 -27.74
C THR A 313 0.84 -2.17 -26.27
N CYS A 314 1.96 -1.52 -25.98
CA CYS A 314 2.38 -1.19 -24.61
C CYS A 314 1.35 -0.30 -23.93
N TYR A 315 0.92 0.77 -24.59
CA TYR A 315 -0.15 1.65 -24.11
C TYR A 315 -1.47 0.89 -23.90
N GLN A 316 -1.89 0.08 -24.88
CA GLN A 316 -3.11 -0.73 -24.76
C GLN A 316 -3.01 -1.76 -23.63
N HIS A 317 -1.83 -2.33 -23.39
CA HIS A 317 -1.61 -3.28 -22.31
C HIS A 317 -1.64 -2.58 -20.95
N LEU A 318 -0.97 -1.44 -20.81
CA LEU A 318 -1.07 -0.57 -19.64
C LEU A 318 -2.53 -0.27 -19.29
N THR A 319 -3.36 0.14 -20.25
CA THR A 319 -4.78 0.46 -20.03
C THR A 319 -5.64 -0.75 -19.67
N LYS A 320 -5.16 -1.97 -19.88
CA LYS A 320 -5.85 -3.21 -19.48
C LYS A 320 -5.40 -3.76 -18.13
N LEU A 321 -4.33 -3.23 -17.53
CA LEU A 321 -3.85 -3.71 -16.23
C LEU A 321 -4.84 -3.35 -15.13
N SER A 322 -5.55 -4.34 -14.62
CA SER A 322 -6.42 -4.18 -13.45
C SER A 322 -5.63 -4.39 -12.15
N ILE A 323 -5.62 -3.37 -11.29
CA ILE A 323 -4.90 -3.31 -10.02
C ILE A 323 -5.92 -3.20 -8.89
N LEU A 324 -5.99 -4.21 -8.04
CA LEU A 324 -6.88 -4.23 -6.87
C LEU A 324 -6.10 -4.02 -5.58
N ASP A 325 -6.61 -3.12 -4.73
CA ASP A 325 -6.38 -3.17 -3.28
C ASP A 325 -7.66 -3.67 -2.56
N PRO A 326 -7.62 -4.90 -1.99
CA PRO A 326 -8.81 -5.55 -1.43
C PRO A 326 -9.18 -5.03 -0.03
N THR A 327 -8.37 -4.16 0.57
CA THR A 327 -8.60 -3.52 1.87
C THR A 327 -8.00 -2.12 1.81
N CYS A 328 -8.52 -1.30 0.90
CA CYS A 328 -7.80 -0.13 0.40
C CYS A 328 -7.68 1.02 1.39
N GLY A 329 -8.49 1.02 2.45
CA GLY A 329 -8.60 2.14 3.37
C GLY A 329 -8.79 3.44 2.59
N SER A 330 -7.96 4.42 2.90
CA SER A 330 -7.89 5.73 2.26
C SER A 330 -7.14 5.77 0.91
N GLY A 331 -6.65 4.63 0.41
CA GLY A 331 -6.10 4.52 -0.95
C GLY A 331 -4.57 4.56 -1.08
N ALA A 332 -3.80 4.38 0.01
CA ALA A 332 -2.33 4.48 0.00
C ALA A 332 -1.65 3.64 -1.11
N PHE A 333 -2.09 2.39 -1.33
CA PHE A 333 -1.55 1.55 -2.40
C PHE A 333 -2.08 1.92 -3.80
N LEU A 334 -3.31 2.42 -3.90
CA LEU A 334 -3.84 2.90 -5.18
C LEU A 334 -3.09 4.14 -5.66
N LEU A 335 -2.69 5.02 -4.73
CA LEU A 335 -1.83 6.16 -5.04
C LEU A 335 -0.40 5.73 -5.39
N ALA A 336 0.13 4.70 -4.72
CA ALA A 336 1.40 4.10 -5.13
C ALA A 336 1.31 3.52 -6.55
N ALA A 337 0.19 2.89 -6.91
CA ALA A 337 -0.06 2.44 -8.28
C ALA A 337 -0.07 3.60 -9.27
N VAL A 338 -0.69 4.74 -8.94
CA VAL A 338 -0.61 5.97 -9.75
C VAL A 338 0.84 6.42 -9.95
N ARG A 339 1.64 6.49 -8.86
CA ARG A 339 3.07 6.89 -8.93
C ARG A 339 3.89 5.99 -9.85
N VAL A 340 3.54 4.70 -9.94
CA VAL A 340 4.22 3.73 -10.82
C VAL A 340 3.72 3.81 -12.26
N LEU A 341 2.40 3.89 -12.46
CA LEU A 341 1.81 3.86 -13.80
C LEU A 341 2.03 5.17 -14.56
N LEU A 342 1.91 6.32 -13.90
CA LEU A 342 1.93 7.62 -14.58
C LEU A 342 3.21 7.83 -15.42
N PRO A 343 4.43 7.61 -14.89
CA PRO A 343 5.65 7.72 -15.70
C PRO A 343 5.74 6.70 -16.85
N LEU A 344 5.17 5.50 -16.68
CA LEU A 344 5.16 4.48 -17.74
C LEU A 344 4.25 4.88 -18.90
N TYR A 345 3.08 5.44 -18.58
CA TYR A 345 2.18 6.02 -19.58
C TYR A 345 2.81 7.20 -20.30
N GLU A 346 3.40 8.15 -19.56
CA GLU A 346 4.10 9.31 -20.12
C GLU A 346 5.18 8.86 -21.10
N ALA A 347 6.06 7.94 -20.68
CA ALA A 347 7.12 7.42 -21.55
C ALA A 347 6.60 6.74 -22.83
N CYS A 348 5.50 5.96 -22.73
CA CYS A 348 4.89 5.33 -23.91
C CYS A 348 4.27 6.36 -24.86
N LEU A 349 3.54 7.33 -24.31
CA LEU A 349 2.79 8.31 -25.07
C LEU A 349 3.72 9.34 -25.72
N GLU A 350 4.77 9.81 -25.03
CA GLU A 350 5.79 10.69 -25.61
C GLU A 350 6.44 10.07 -26.84
N LYS A 351 6.80 8.78 -26.78
CA LYS A 351 7.35 8.03 -27.92
C LYS A 351 6.33 7.86 -29.05
N LEU A 352 5.05 7.65 -28.73
CA LEU A 352 3.98 7.57 -29.73
C LEU A 352 3.71 8.92 -30.43
N ALA A 353 3.73 10.04 -29.70
CA ALA A 353 3.60 11.39 -30.26
C ALA A 353 4.71 11.69 -31.25
N ALA A 354 5.94 11.31 -30.91
CA ALA A 354 7.11 11.53 -31.78
C ALA A 354 7.05 10.72 -33.07
N THR A 355 6.30 9.62 -33.10
CA THR A 355 6.29 8.65 -34.21
C THR A 355 4.99 8.57 -34.99
N THR A 356 3.90 9.16 -34.49
CA THR A 356 2.56 9.09 -35.12
C THR A 356 1.86 10.43 -35.07
N THR A 357 0.95 10.68 -36.02
CA THR A 357 0.08 11.87 -36.04
C THR A 357 -1.19 11.72 -35.18
N ASN A 358 -1.29 10.65 -34.38
CA ASN A 358 -2.47 10.39 -33.57
C ASN A 358 -2.59 11.37 -32.40
N GLN A 359 -3.79 11.91 -32.20
CA GLN A 359 -4.14 12.76 -31.06
C GLN A 359 -4.43 11.91 -29.81
N LEU A 360 -3.43 11.21 -29.29
CA LEU A 360 -3.55 10.56 -28.00
C LEU A 360 -3.44 11.61 -26.87
N PRO A 361 -4.03 11.38 -25.70
CA PRO A 361 -3.93 12.30 -24.58
C PRO A 361 -2.49 12.38 -24.07
N HIS A 362 -1.77 13.47 -24.37
CA HIS A 362 -0.41 13.71 -23.88
C HIS A 362 -0.37 14.57 -22.61
N HIS A 363 -1.50 15.21 -22.26
CA HIS A 363 -1.57 16.01 -21.04
C HIS A 363 -1.67 15.11 -19.80
N ARG A 364 -0.85 15.38 -18.79
CA ARG A 364 -0.73 14.59 -17.56
C ARG A 364 -2.06 14.39 -16.84
N TYR A 365 -2.95 15.40 -16.87
CA TYR A 365 -4.33 15.30 -16.39
C TYR A 365 -5.11 14.14 -17.04
N HIS A 366 -5.08 14.03 -18.37
CA HIS A 366 -5.82 13.00 -19.09
C HIS A 366 -5.24 11.60 -18.83
N ILE A 367 -3.91 11.47 -18.77
CA ILE A 367 -3.24 10.21 -18.42
C ILE A 367 -3.66 9.76 -17.02
N LEU A 368 -3.64 10.68 -16.04
CA LEU A 368 -4.07 10.39 -14.69
C LEU A 368 -5.55 10.01 -14.62
N LYS A 369 -6.42 10.68 -15.38
CA LYS A 369 -7.83 10.31 -15.52
C LYS A 369 -7.98 8.91 -16.09
N THR A 370 -7.21 8.53 -17.11
CA THR A 370 -7.18 7.15 -17.66
C THR A 370 -6.78 6.14 -16.59
N ILE A 371 -5.72 6.42 -15.82
CA ILE A 371 -5.26 5.52 -14.74
C ILE A 371 -6.36 5.29 -13.71
N ILE A 372 -6.95 6.38 -13.20
CA ILE A 372 -8.02 6.33 -12.19
C ILE A 372 -9.24 5.54 -12.70
N THR A 373 -9.57 5.66 -13.99
CA THR A 373 -10.77 5.06 -14.59
C THR A 373 -10.58 3.64 -15.10
N HIS A 374 -9.36 3.20 -15.43
CA HIS A 374 -9.14 1.89 -16.09
C HIS A 374 -8.28 0.94 -15.27
N ASN A 375 -7.39 1.46 -14.42
CA ASN A 375 -6.43 0.61 -13.72
C ASN A 375 -6.79 0.33 -12.26
N LEU A 376 -7.41 1.29 -11.56
CA LEU A 376 -7.51 1.25 -10.10
C LEU A 376 -8.85 0.67 -9.63
N TYR A 377 -8.77 -0.30 -8.72
CA TYR A 377 -9.90 -0.94 -8.07
C TYR A 377 -9.63 -1.07 -6.58
N GLY A 378 -10.63 -0.78 -5.73
CA GLY A 378 -10.48 -0.73 -4.29
C GLY A 378 -11.73 -1.23 -3.59
N VAL A 379 -11.55 -1.99 -2.51
CA VAL A 379 -12.63 -2.40 -1.61
C VAL A 379 -12.21 -2.12 -0.18
N ASP A 380 -13.11 -1.53 0.61
CA ASP A 380 -12.95 -1.39 2.05
C ASP A 380 -14.30 -1.50 2.75
N ILE A 381 -14.32 -2.03 3.96
CA ILE A 381 -15.56 -2.20 4.73
C ILE A 381 -16.09 -0.87 5.28
N MET A 382 -15.21 0.14 5.41
CA MET A 382 -15.59 1.46 5.91
C MET A 382 -15.93 2.43 4.78
N GLU A 383 -17.15 2.94 4.81
CA GLU A 383 -17.65 3.95 3.85
C GLU A 383 -16.81 5.22 3.89
N GLU A 384 -16.45 5.70 5.07
CA GLU A 384 -15.65 6.92 5.22
C GLU A 384 -14.27 6.77 4.57
N ALA A 385 -13.67 5.58 4.64
CA ALA A 385 -12.37 5.30 4.03
C ALA A 385 -12.45 5.35 2.49
N ILE A 386 -13.53 4.78 1.93
CA ILE A 386 -13.83 4.82 0.50
C ILE A 386 -14.05 6.24 0.01
N GLU A 387 -14.82 7.06 0.72
CA GLU A 387 -15.07 8.45 0.34
C GLU A 387 -13.80 9.30 0.41
N ILE A 388 -12.94 9.06 1.40
CA ILE A 388 -11.60 9.68 1.47
C ILE A 388 -10.73 9.24 0.29
N CYS A 389 -10.72 7.95 -0.05
CA CYS A 389 -9.95 7.42 -1.17
C CYS A 389 -10.37 8.10 -2.48
N LYS A 390 -11.68 8.20 -2.76
CA LYS A 390 -12.22 8.89 -3.93
C LYS A 390 -11.82 10.37 -3.94
N LEU A 391 -12.00 11.07 -2.82
CA LEU A 391 -11.63 12.47 -2.66
C LEU A 391 -10.15 12.71 -2.96
N HIS A 392 -9.27 11.85 -2.45
CA HIS A 392 -7.84 11.94 -2.67
C HIS A 392 -7.47 11.75 -4.14
N LEU A 393 -8.05 10.76 -4.82
CA LEU A 393 -7.85 10.56 -6.26
C LEU A 393 -8.33 11.76 -7.08
N PHE A 394 -9.49 12.36 -6.74
CA PHE A 394 -10.02 13.53 -7.43
C PHE A 394 -9.16 14.79 -7.21
N LEU A 395 -8.71 15.03 -5.97
CA LEU A 395 -7.81 16.14 -5.67
C LEU A 395 -6.48 16.00 -6.42
N ARG A 396 -5.93 14.78 -6.49
CA ARG A 396 -4.71 14.50 -7.25
C ARG A 396 -4.91 14.73 -8.74
N LEU A 397 -6.08 14.36 -9.29
CA LEU A 397 -6.43 14.61 -10.68
C LEU A 397 -6.48 16.11 -10.98
N LEU A 398 -7.27 16.86 -10.19
CA LEU A 398 -7.44 18.30 -10.41
C LEU A 398 -6.17 19.10 -10.15
N ALA A 399 -5.27 18.62 -9.30
CA ALA A 399 -3.97 19.23 -9.16
C ALA A 399 -3.23 19.27 -10.51
N GLN A 400 -3.45 18.32 -11.42
CA GLN A 400 -2.78 18.33 -12.73
C GLN A 400 -3.45 19.27 -13.77
N ALA A 401 -4.51 19.99 -13.41
CA ALA A 401 -5.14 20.97 -14.30
C ALA A 401 -4.44 22.34 -14.18
N GLU A 402 -4.13 22.98 -15.32
CA GLU A 402 -3.53 24.31 -15.33
C GLU A 402 -4.58 25.41 -15.53
N ARG A 403 -5.58 25.13 -16.38
CA ARG A 403 -6.66 26.07 -16.73
C ARG A 403 -8.01 25.47 -16.45
N LEU A 404 -9.00 26.35 -16.30
CA LEU A 404 -10.39 25.95 -16.14
C LEU A 404 -10.89 25.12 -17.34
N GLU A 405 -10.41 25.43 -18.54
CA GLU A 405 -10.81 24.73 -19.77
C GLU A 405 -10.26 23.28 -19.85
N ASP A 406 -9.22 22.96 -19.08
CA ASP A 406 -8.63 21.61 -19.03
C ASP A 406 -9.43 20.67 -18.12
N ILE A 407 -10.35 21.20 -17.31
CA ILE A 407 -11.10 20.44 -16.33
C ILE A 407 -12.29 19.77 -17.00
N GLU A 408 -12.17 18.46 -17.18
CA GLU A 408 -13.28 17.60 -17.58
C GLU A 408 -14.11 17.13 -16.36
N PRO A 409 -15.32 16.59 -16.57
CA PRO A 409 -16.08 15.95 -15.52
C PRO A 409 -15.26 14.88 -14.78
N LEU A 410 -15.45 14.80 -13.46
CA LEU A 410 -14.78 13.86 -12.59
C LEU A 410 -15.05 12.42 -13.04
N PRO A 411 -14.06 11.53 -12.90
CA PRO A 411 -14.20 10.14 -13.33
C PRO A 411 -15.25 9.42 -12.48
N ILE A 412 -16.13 8.67 -13.14
CA ILE A 412 -17.15 7.84 -12.48
C ILE A 412 -16.47 6.56 -11.98
N ILE A 413 -16.08 6.55 -10.70
CA ILE A 413 -15.33 5.45 -10.06
C ILE A 413 -16.14 4.69 -9.01
N ASP A 414 -17.46 4.93 -8.91
CA ASP A 414 -18.33 4.27 -7.92
C ASP A 414 -18.50 2.76 -8.16
N HIS A 415 -18.08 2.25 -9.32
CA HIS A 415 -18.02 0.82 -9.62
C HIS A 415 -16.60 0.24 -9.50
N HIS A 416 -15.62 1.06 -9.12
CA HIS A 416 -14.21 0.70 -9.03
C HIS A 416 -13.72 0.74 -7.59
N ILE A 417 -14.10 1.79 -6.86
CA ILE A 417 -13.77 2.02 -5.45
C ILE A 417 -15.06 1.89 -4.64
N LEU A 418 -15.21 0.77 -3.93
CA LEU A 418 -16.50 0.31 -3.40
C LEU A 418 -16.44 0.00 -1.90
N VAL A 419 -17.52 0.32 -1.22
CA VAL A 419 -17.76 -0.19 0.15
C VAL A 419 -18.08 -1.67 0.06
N GLY A 420 -17.35 -2.50 0.81
CA GLY A 420 -17.48 -3.94 0.68
C GLY A 420 -16.71 -4.72 1.72
N ASN A 421 -17.20 -5.91 2.04
CA ASN A 421 -16.45 -6.87 2.82
C ASN A 421 -15.84 -7.92 1.87
N THR A 422 -14.54 -7.79 1.63
CA THR A 422 -13.76 -8.70 0.78
C THR A 422 -13.86 -10.16 1.22
N LEU A 423 -14.08 -10.42 2.52
CA LEU A 423 -14.12 -11.77 3.07
C LEU A 423 -15.47 -12.50 2.91
N LEU A 424 -16.52 -11.82 2.42
CA LEU A 424 -17.81 -12.48 2.13
C LEU A 424 -17.64 -13.58 1.09
N GLU A 425 -18.40 -14.67 1.14
CA GLU A 425 -18.35 -15.73 0.12
C GLU A 425 -18.52 -15.17 -1.31
N LEU A 426 -17.73 -15.68 -2.26
CA LEU A 426 -17.90 -15.31 -3.67
C LEU A 426 -19.20 -15.92 -4.17
N GLN A 427 -20.11 -15.08 -4.62
CA GLN A 427 -21.38 -15.49 -5.18
C GLN A 427 -21.22 -15.76 -6.68
N ASP A 428 -21.88 -16.81 -7.17
CA ASP A 428 -21.97 -17.07 -8.60
C ASP A 428 -23.13 -16.28 -9.20
N PHE A 429 -22.81 -15.14 -9.82
CA PHE A 429 -23.81 -14.27 -10.43
C PHE A 429 -24.33 -14.78 -11.78
N THR A 430 -23.80 -15.89 -12.32
CA THR A 430 -24.36 -16.49 -13.55
C THR A 430 -25.82 -16.91 -13.39
N VAL A 431 -26.21 -17.32 -12.18
CA VAL A 431 -27.60 -17.67 -11.82
C VAL A 431 -28.50 -16.43 -11.77
N HIS A 432 -28.00 -15.30 -11.25
CA HIS A 432 -28.77 -14.05 -11.19
C HIS A 432 -29.06 -13.47 -12.58
N CYS A 433 -28.08 -13.51 -13.50
CA CYS A 433 -28.25 -13.07 -14.88
C CYS A 433 -29.22 -13.96 -15.67
N SER A 434 -29.19 -15.27 -15.46
CA SER A 434 -30.08 -16.22 -16.15
C SER A 434 -31.52 -16.19 -15.61
N LEU A 435 -31.73 -15.75 -14.37
CA LEU A 435 -33.05 -15.55 -13.77
C LEU A 435 -33.60 -14.11 -13.95
N GLY A 436 -32.84 -13.19 -14.54
CA GLY A 436 -33.26 -11.79 -14.74
C GLY A 436 -33.57 -11.05 -13.43
N LEU A 437 -32.98 -11.49 -12.31
CA LEU A 437 -33.23 -10.88 -11.00
C LEU A 437 -32.52 -9.51 -10.92
N PRO A 438 -33.21 -8.45 -10.47
CA PRO A 438 -32.61 -7.12 -10.39
C PRO A 438 -31.45 -7.07 -9.37
N PRO A 439 -30.46 -6.17 -9.58
CA PRO A 439 -29.31 -5.99 -8.68
C PRO A 439 -29.69 -5.60 -7.24
N THR A 440 -30.92 -5.17 -7.01
CA THR A 440 -31.46 -4.76 -5.70
C THR A 440 -31.55 -5.88 -4.67
N SER A 441 -31.29 -7.14 -5.06
CA SER A 441 -31.22 -8.28 -4.16
C SER A 441 -29.84 -8.51 -3.53
N ILE A 442 -28.81 -7.74 -3.94
CA ILE A 442 -27.43 -7.90 -3.47
C ILE A 442 -27.20 -6.98 -2.26
N SER A 443 -26.67 -7.54 -1.17
CA SER A 443 -26.30 -6.75 0.01
C SER A 443 -25.22 -5.71 -0.35
N PRO A 444 -25.24 -4.49 0.21
CA PRO A 444 -24.22 -3.47 -0.05
C PRO A 444 -22.79 -3.99 0.11
N GLN A 445 -22.54 -4.81 1.13
CA GLN A 445 -21.21 -5.38 1.39
C GLN A 445 -20.70 -6.36 0.32
N ALA A 446 -21.59 -6.88 -0.55
CA ALA A 446 -21.27 -7.81 -1.64
C ALA A 446 -21.34 -7.16 -3.03
N GLN A 447 -21.76 -5.89 -3.12
CA GLN A 447 -21.94 -5.17 -4.39
C GLN A 447 -20.66 -5.15 -5.23
N TRP A 448 -19.49 -5.09 -4.58
CA TRP A 448 -18.19 -5.13 -5.25
C TRP A 448 -18.01 -6.38 -6.11
N GLN A 449 -18.55 -7.53 -5.72
CA GLN A 449 -18.42 -8.77 -6.48
C GLN A 449 -19.13 -8.68 -7.83
N TYR A 450 -20.32 -8.06 -7.83
CA TYR A 450 -21.08 -7.78 -9.06
C TYR A 450 -20.36 -6.76 -9.94
N SER A 451 -19.87 -5.66 -9.35
CA SER A 451 -19.11 -4.64 -10.10
C SER A 451 -17.86 -5.22 -10.77
N PHE A 452 -17.16 -6.13 -10.10
CA PHE A 452 -15.93 -6.74 -10.62
C PHE A 452 -16.17 -8.00 -11.47
N GLN A 453 -17.41 -8.42 -11.68
CA GLN A 453 -17.73 -9.67 -12.40
C GLN A 453 -17.08 -9.73 -13.79
N HIS A 454 -16.99 -8.58 -14.48
CA HIS A 454 -16.41 -8.49 -15.81
C HIS A 454 -14.90 -8.77 -15.81
N ILE A 455 -14.19 -8.43 -14.73
CA ILE A 455 -12.76 -8.72 -14.53
C ILE A 455 -12.58 -10.18 -14.17
N LEU A 456 -13.42 -10.70 -13.28
CA LEU A 456 -13.39 -12.11 -12.87
C LEU A 456 -13.68 -13.03 -14.06
N ALA A 457 -14.61 -12.65 -14.95
CA ALA A 457 -14.90 -13.35 -16.20
C ALA A 457 -13.71 -13.33 -17.18
N GLN A 458 -12.83 -12.32 -17.10
CA GLN A 458 -11.58 -12.25 -17.86
C GLN A 458 -10.42 -13.00 -17.18
N GLY A 459 -10.71 -13.74 -16.11
CA GLY A 459 -9.75 -14.58 -15.40
C GLY A 459 -9.18 -13.96 -14.13
N GLY A 460 -9.62 -12.77 -13.72
CA GLY A 460 -9.22 -12.11 -12.47
C GLY A 460 -8.29 -10.91 -12.66
N PHE A 461 -7.89 -10.29 -11.54
CA PHE A 461 -7.07 -9.08 -11.53
C PHE A 461 -5.64 -9.35 -11.99
N SER A 462 -5.06 -8.40 -12.73
CA SER A 462 -3.66 -8.48 -13.19
C SER A 462 -2.67 -8.30 -12.05
N VAL A 463 -3.00 -7.42 -11.11
CA VAL A 463 -2.18 -7.09 -9.95
C VAL A 463 -3.07 -6.99 -8.72
N ILE A 464 -2.62 -7.56 -7.60
CA ILE A 464 -3.21 -7.28 -6.29
C ILE A 464 -2.11 -6.81 -5.33
N ILE A 465 -2.33 -5.65 -4.73
CA ILE A 465 -1.42 -5.04 -3.75
C ILE A 465 -2.20 -4.58 -2.52
N GLY A 466 -1.58 -4.54 -1.34
CA GLY A 466 -2.27 -4.02 -0.16
C GLY A 466 -1.63 -4.29 1.19
N ASN A 467 -2.28 -3.75 2.23
CA ASN A 467 -2.00 -4.04 3.64
C ASN A 467 -3.29 -4.56 4.32
N PRO A 468 -3.49 -5.88 4.39
CA PRO A 468 -4.68 -6.46 5.04
C PRO A 468 -4.69 -6.23 6.56
N PRO A 469 -5.85 -6.29 7.24
CA PRO A 469 -5.98 -5.96 8.66
C PRO A 469 -5.33 -7.00 9.59
N TYR A 470 -4.59 -6.55 10.60
CA TYR A 470 -3.91 -7.44 11.57
C TYR A 470 -4.76 -7.63 12.82
N VAL A 471 -5.86 -8.35 12.63
CA VAL A 471 -6.85 -8.62 13.68
C VAL A 471 -7.02 -10.12 13.87
N GLU A 472 -6.96 -10.55 15.13
CA GLU A 472 -7.28 -11.90 15.52
C GLU A 472 -8.79 -12.14 15.31
N TYR A 473 -9.13 -13.21 14.61
CA TYR A 473 -10.50 -13.55 14.28
C TYR A 473 -11.10 -14.50 15.29
N SER A 474 -12.32 -14.19 15.74
CA SER A 474 -13.17 -15.08 16.53
C SER A 474 -14.63 -14.92 16.12
N ASN A 475 -15.35 -16.03 16.03
CA ASN A 475 -16.79 -16.03 15.75
C ASN A 475 -17.62 -15.29 16.82
N HIS A 476 -17.03 -15.04 17.99
CA HIS A 476 -17.69 -14.30 19.07
C HIS A 476 -17.54 -12.78 18.93
N THR A 477 -16.50 -12.30 18.25
CA THR A 477 -16.18 -10.88 18.14
C THR A 477 -16.57 -10.27 16.80
N PHE A 478 -16.80 -11.09 15.77
CA PHE A 478 -17.18 -10.64 14.44
C PHE A 478 -18.64 -10.96 14.11
N PRO A 479 -19.36 -10.07 13.40
CA PRO A 479 -20.76 -10.27 13.05
C PRO A 479 -20.97 -11.25 11.88
N TYR A 480 -19.90 -11.87 11.36
CA TYR A 480 -19.93 -12.78 10.23
C TYR A 480 -18.99 -13.98 10.45
N ALA A 481 -19.36 -15.11 9.82
CA ALA A 481 -18.58 -16.33 9.84
C ALA A 481 -17.66 -16.40 8.61
N LEU A 482 -16.38 -16.72 8.81
CA LEU A 482 -15.44 -17.01 7.71
C LEU A 482 -15.57 -18.46 7.29
N LYS A 483 -16.48 -18.71 6.36
CA LYS A 483 -16.72 -20.04 5.79
C LYS A 483 -15.79 -20.29 4.60
N HIS A 484 -15.44 -21.56 4.38
CA HIS A 484 -14.67 -22.03 3.21
C HIS A 484 -13.24 -21.47 3.05
N PHE A 485 -12.67 -20.84 4.08
CA PHE A 485 -11.26 -20.46 4.11
C PHE A 485 -10.42 -21.60 4.72
N SER A 486 -9.47 -22.12 3.95
CA SER A 486 -8.49 -23.10 4.45
C SER A 486 -7.59 -22.50 5.54
N THR A 487 -7.43 -21.18 5.53
CA THR A 487 -6.63 -20.41 6.49
C THR A 487 -7.41 -19.95 7.73
N ASN A 488 -8.72 -20.22 7.84
CA ASN A 488 -9.52 -19.81 9.00
C ASN A 488 -8.94 -20.32 10.34
N SER A 489 -8.32 -21.50 10.32
CA SER A 489 -7.64 -22.09 11.49
C SER A 489 -6.45 -21.27 12.03
N CYS A 490 -5.93 -20.31 11.25
CA CYS A 490 -4.88 -19.38 11.70
C CYS A 490 -5.42 -18.28 12.62
N ALA A 491 -6.76 -18.15 12.74
CA ALA A 491 -7.46 -17.18 13.56
C ALA A 491 -7.00 -15.73 13.34
N ASN A 492 -6.65 -15.35 12.10
CA ASN A 492 -6.23 -13.99 11.76
C ASN A 492 -6.84 -13.56 10.43
N LEU A 493 -7.38 -12.34 10.36
CA LEU A 493 -8.07 -11.88 9.15
C LEU A 493 -7.16 -11.80 7.92
N TYR A 494 -5.91 -11.34 8.09
CA TYR A 494 -5.00 -11.17 6.95
C TYR A 494 -4.73 -12.46 6.18
N THR A 495 -4.78 -13.63 6.83
CA THR A 495 -4.56 -14.90 6.11
C THR A 495 -5.73 -15.21 5.17
N CYS A 496 -6.95 -14.91 5.61
CA CYS A 496 -8.17 -15.07 4.80
C CYS A 496 -8.23 -14.03 3.69
N VAL A 497 -7.75 -12.80 3.93
CA VAL A 497 -7.66 -11.77 2.87
C VAL A 497 -6.70 -12.23 1.78
N VAL A 498 -5.51 -12.74 2.13
CA VAL A 498 -4.56 -13.27 1.13
C VAL A 498 -5.15 -14.46 0.36
N GLU A 499 -5.83 -15.38 1.04
CA GLU A 499 -6.53 -16.49 0.39
C GLU A 499 -7.58 -16.01 -0.60
N ARG A 500 -8.38 -15.01 -0.22
CA ARG A 500 -9.35 -14.39 -1.12
C ARG A 500 -8.68 -13.66 -2.28
N SER A 501 -7.66 -12.87 -2.01
CA SER A 501 -6.90 -12.17 -3.05
C SER A 501 -6.35 -13.17 -4.06
N ARG A 502 -5.85 -14.34 -3.63
CA ARG A 502 -5.45 -15.39 -4.56
C ARG A 502 -6.60 -15.90 -5.44
N GLN A 503 -7.82 -15.99 -4.93
CA GLN A 503 -9.00 -16.37 -5.71
C GLN A 503 -9.41 -15.28 -6.72
N LEU A 504 -9.18 -14.01 -6.39
CA LEU A 504 -9.47 -12.86 -7.27
C LEU A 504 -8.34 -12.59 -8.29
N LEU A 505 -7.13 -13.08 -8.02
CA LEU A 505 -5.96 -12.87 -8.86
C LEU A 505 -5.99 -13.74 -10.11
N SER A 506 -5.62 -13.16 -11.24
CA SER A 506 -5.36 -13.89 -12.48
C SER A 506 -4.33 -15.00 -12.30
N SER A 507 -4.48 -16.11 -13.02
CA SER A 507 -3.49 -17.18 -13.07
C SER A 507 -2.13 -16.72 -13.59
N ARG A 508 -2.06 -15.54 -14.21
CA ARG A 508 -0.84 -14.87 -14.69
C ARG A 508 -0.56 -13.54 -13.98
N GLY A 509 -1.28 -13.27 -12.90
CA GLY A 509 -1.18 -12.01 -12.16
C GLY A 509 0.01 -11.95 -11.22
N ARG A 510 0.24 -10.77 -10.67
CA ARG A 510 1.27 -10.50 -9.65
C ARG A 510 0.63 -10.08 -8.33
N HIS A 511 1.22 -10.50 -7.22
CA HIS A 511 0.68 -10.27 -5.89
C HIS A 511 1.75 -9.70 -4.96
N GLY A 512 1.45 -8.62 -4.25
CA GLY A 512 2.40 -7.99 -3.33
C GLY A 512 1.72 -7.45 -2.08
N MET A 513 2.09 -7.92 -0.89
CA MET A 513 1.48 -7.42 0.35
C MET A 513 2.48 -7.30 1.49
N ILE A 514 2.13 -6.49 2.48
CA ILE A 514 2.79 -6.41 3.79
C ILE A 514 1.95 -7.12 4.85
N LEU A 515 2.58 -8.04 5.59
CA LEU A 515 1.95 -8.86 6.64
C LEU A 515 2.78 -8.81 7.93
N PRO A 516 2.22 -9.26 9.08
CA PRO A 516 3.03 -9.58 10.24
C PRO A 516 4.03 -10.70 9.92
N LEU A 517 5.26 -10.59 10.42
CA LEU A 517 6.30 -11.62 10.26
C LEU A 517 5.84 -13.00 10.79
N ALA A 518 4.94 -13.01 11.77
CA ALA A 518 4.34 -14.22 12.33
C ALA A 518 3.74 -15.14 11.25
N ALA A 519 3.17 -14.58 10.18
CA ALA A 519 2.62 -15.32 9.05
C ALA A 519 3.62 -16.34 8.44
N PHE A 520 4.93 -16.08 8.61
CA PHE A 520 6.02 -16.87 8.06
C PHE A 520 6.98 -17.40 9.14
N ALA A 521 6.56 -17.47 10.40
CA ALA A 521 7.45 -17.84 11.51
C ALA A 521 6.77 -18.51 12.72
N THR A 522 5.45 -18.70 12.75
CA THR A 522 4.75 -19.26 13.92
C THR A 522 3.95 -20.52 13.58
N ARG A 523 3.86 -21.43 14.55
CA ARG A 523 3.21 -22.75 14.38
C ARG A 523 1.73 -22.66 14.00
N ASN A 524 0.99 -21.72 14.58
CA ASN A 524 -0.41 -21.49 14.24
C ASN A 524 -0.62 -21.02 12.79
N MET A 525 0.41 -20.49 12.14
CA MET A 525 0.38 -20.02 10.75
C MET A 525 0.80 -21.09 9.74
N GLN A 526 1.12 -22.31 10.18
CA GLN A 526 1.48 -23.42 9.29
C GLN A 526 0.44 -23.69 8.18
N PRO A 527 -0.88 -23.68 8.44
CA PRO A 527 -1.88 -23.85 7.37
C PRO A 527 -1.77 -22.77 6.30
N PHE A 528 -1.58 -21.51 6.71
CA PHE A 528 -1.34 -20.40 5.80
C PHE A 528 -0.03 -20.56 5.02
N LEU A 529 1.09 -20.85 5.67
CA LEU A 529 2.38 -21.00 4.99
C LEU A 529 2.35 -22.12 3.94
N ARG A 530 1.74 -23.26 4.28
CA ARG A 530 1.55 -24.38 3.34
C ARG A 530 0.70 -23.95 2.14
N ALA A 531 -0.40 -23.24 2.39
CA ALA A 531 -1.28 -22.77 1.32
C ALA A 531 -0.59 -21.70 0.45
N PHE A 532 0.15 -20.78 1.06
CA PHE A 532 0.93 -19.72 0.41
C PHE A 532 1.94 -20.30 -0.58
N LEU A 533 2.77 -21.26 -0.16
CA LEU A 533 3.76 -21.90 -1.04
C LEU A 533 3.12 -22.59 -2.25
N ARG A 534 1.93 -23.17 -2.07
CA ARG A 534 1.16 -23.78 -3.17
C ARG A 534 0.52 -22.74 -4.09
N TRP A 535 0.00 -21.65 -3.53
CA TRP A 535 -0.64 -20.58 -4.30
C TRP A 535 0.36 -19.76 -5.11
N PHE A 536 1.58 -19.65 -4.60
CA PHE A 536 2.66 -18.80 -5.10
C PHE A 536 3.98 -19.58 -5.15
N PRO A 537 4.18 -20.43 -6.18
CA PRO A 537 5.42 -21.18 -6.34
C PRO A 537 6.64 -20.26 -6.51
N VAL A 538 6.46 -19.05 -7.05
CA VAL A 538 7.51 -18.03 -7.16
C VAL A 538 7.24 -16.92 -6.16
N SER A 539 8.17 -16.70 -5.21
CA SER A 539 8.00 -15.71 -4.15
C SER A 539 9.31 -15.08 -3.66
N TRP A 540 9.25 -13.79 -3.32
CA TRP A 540 10.31 -13.02 -2.66
C TRP A 540 9.79 -12.47 -1.35
N LEU A 541 10.45 -12.79 -0.23
CA LEU A 541 10.07 -12.32 1.11
C LEU A 541 11.18 -11.48 1.74
N SER A 542 10.86 -10.26 2.14
CA SER A 542 11.74 -9.43 2.96
C SER A 542 11.20 -9.28 4.38
N PHE A 543 12.08 -9.30 5.37
CA PHE A 543 11.71 -9.39 6.78
C PHE A 543 12.28 -8.23 7.59
N TYR A 544 11.44 -7.59 8.40
CA TYR A 544 11.79 -6.39 9.15
C TYR A 544 11.45 -6.57 10.63
N HIS A 545 12.44 -6.33 11.48
CA HIS A 545 12.22 -6.25 12.91
C HIS A 545 11.65 -4.86 13.26
N PHE A 546 10.90 -4.77 14.36
CA PHE A 546 10.31 -3.52 14.87
C PHE A 546 11.25 -2.76 15.84
N ARG A 547 12.48 -3.25 15.99
CA ARG A 547 13.52 -2.64 16.84
C ARG A 547 14.86 -2.75 16.11
N PRO A 548 15.67 -1.67 16.00
CA PRO A 548 15.44 -0.34 16.58
C PRO A 548 14.31 0.51 15.98
N SER A 549 13.92 0.29 14.73
CA SER A 549 12.86 1.05 14.05
C SER A 549 11.78 0.16 13.43
N MET A 550 10.67 0.76 13.00
CA MET A 550 9.43 0.08 12.56
C MET A 550 9.02 0.55 11.17
N LEU A 551 8.43 -0.35 10.36
CA LEU A 551 7.91 0.05 9.04
C LEU A 551 6.67 0.93 9.17
N PHE A 552 5.75 0.57 10.07
CA PHE A 552 4.54 1.35 10.36
C PHE A 552 4.82 2.54 11.27
N SER A 553 4.01 3.58 11.09
CA SER A 553 3.99 4.76 11.97
C SER A 553 2.84 4.62 12.97
N GLY A 554 2.93 5.18 14.19
CA GLY A 554 1.78 5.22 15.11
C GLY A 554 2.03 4.90 16.60
N GLY A 555 3.25 5.04 17.12
CA GLY A 555 3.52 4.86 18.56
C GLY A 555 3.53 3.39 19.01
N LYS A 556 3.14 3.11 20.27
CA LYS A 556 3.28 1.77 20.90
C LYS A 556 2.59 0.62 20.14
N VAL A 557 1.56 0.94 19.35
CA VAL A 557 0.73 -0.01 18.60
C VAL A 557 1.46 -0.58 17.38
N ALA A 558 2.49 0.08 16.84
CA ALA A 558 3.28 -0.34 15.67
C ALA A 558 4.40 -1.37 15.97
N SER A 559 4.43 -1.96 17.17
CA SER A 559 5.51 -2.86 17.64
C SER A 559 5.43 -4.28 17.06
N ILE A 560 5.18 -4.40 15.76
CA ILE A 560 4.98 -5.67 15.06
C ILE A 560 6.12 -5.85 14.06
N PRO A 561 6.92 -6.93 14.16
CA PRO A 561 7.83 -7.29 13.08
C PRO A 561 7.03 -7.68 11.85
N THR A 562 7.46 -7.23 10.67
CA THR A 562 6.71 -7.34 9.43
C THR A 562 7.46 -8.16 8.38
N ALA A 563 6.71 -8.69 7.43
CA ALA A 563 7.23 -9.27 6.22
C ALA A 563 6.53 -8.63 5.02
N ILE A 564 7.29 -8.32 3.99
CA ILE A 564 6.73 -7.96 2.67
C ILE A 564 6.99 -9.13 1.76
N TYR A 565 5.96 -9.58 1.05
CA TYR A 565 6.14 -10.57 0.01
C TYR A 565 5.72 -10.02 -1.35
N LEU A 566 6.43 -10.48 -2.38
CA LEU A 566 6.12 -10.34 -3.79
C LEU A 566 5.99 -11.74 -4.35
N ALA A 567 4.98 -12.01 -5.18
CA ALA A 567 4.64 -13.38 -5.55
C ALA A 567 3.89 -13.46 -6.89
N LYS A 568 3.95 -14.64 -7.52
CA LYS A 568 3.08 -14.99 -8.65
C LYS A 568 2.67 -16.46 -8.63
N PRO A 569 1.47 -16.79 -9.15
CA PRO A 569 0.95 -18.15 -9.18
C PRO A 569 1.54 -19.01 -10.31
N GLU A 570 2.13 -18.40 -11.34
CA GLU A 570 2.70 -19.08 -12.51
C GLU A 570 4.24 -19.14 -12.41
N GLY A 571 4.80 -20.34 -12.58
CA GLY A 571 6.24 -20.57 -12.63
C GLY A 571 6.67 -21.85 -11.93
N GLN A 572 7.93 -22.23 -12.13
CA GLN A 572 8.56 -23.27 -11.31
C GLN A 572 8.79 -22.76 -9.88
N GLU A 573 8.86 -23.67 -8.92
CA GLU A 573 9.10 -23.28 -7.53
C GLU A 573 10.45 -22.54 -7.39
N GLN A 574 10.37 -21.28 -6.97
CA GLN A 574 11.51 -20.41 -6.73
C GLN A 574 11.22 -19.53 -5.53
N ARG A 575 12.03 -19.69 -4.50
CA ARG A 575 11.84 -19.05 -3.20
C ARG A 575 13.01 -18.14 -2.92
N TYR A 576 12.74 -16.90 -2.56
CA TYR A 576 13.76 -15.93 -2.20
C TYR A 576 13.43 -15.29 -0.86
N SER A 577 14.45 -15.08 -0.04
CA SER A 577 14.32 -14.37 1.23
C SER A 577 15.41 -13.33 1.42
N THR A 578 15.17 -12.39 2.33
CA THR A 578 16.25 -11.62 2.96
C THR A 578 16.54 -12.17 4.36
N ARG A 579 17.62 -11.69 4.99
CA ARG A 579 17.76 -11.75 6.46
C ARG A 579 16.63 -10.97 7.14
N LEU A 580 16.45 -11.22 8.43
CA LEU A 580 15.71 -10.30 9.31
C LEU A 580 16.48 -8.99 9.48
N LEU A 581 15.94 -7.90 8.92
CA LEU A 581 16.54 -6.58 8.97
C LEU A 581 16.25 -5.91 10.31
N LYS A 582 17.32 -5.57 11.02
CA LYS A 582 17.30 -4.63 12.16
C LYS A 582 17.96 -3.35 11.68
N TRP A 583 17.26 -2.24 11.80
CA TRP A 583 17.65 -0.98 11.18
C TRP A 583 17.30 0.20 12.09
N ALA A 584 18.11 1.25 12.00
CA ALA A 584 17.92 2.51 12.72
C ALA A 584 17.07 3.48 11.89
N HIS A 585 16.43 4.48 12.52
CA HIS A 585 15.46 5.35 11.85
C HIS A 585 16.12 6.13 10.69
N GLU A 586 17.37 6.50 10.87
CA GLU A 586 18.27 7.19 9.92
C GLU A 586 18.50 6.35 8.65
N GLN A 587 18.29 5.04 8.71
CA GLN A 587 18.47 4.13 7.59
C GLN A 587 17.21 4.01 6.70
N ARG A 588 16.07 4.58 7.12
CA ARG A 588 14.80 4.44 6.38
C ARG A 588 14.90 4.80 4.90
N PRO A 589 15.51 5.93 4.49
CA PRO A 589 15.47 6.35 3.09
C PRO A 589 16.16 5.37 2.13
N TRP A 590 17.04 4.51 2.64
CA TRP A 590 17.78 3.48 1.88
C TRP A 590 17.45 2.06 2.32
N LEU A 591 16.42 1.86 3.14
CA LEU A 591 16.08 0.54 3.69
C LEU A 591 15.81 -0.47 2.57
N PHE A 592 14.97 -0.11 1.60
CA PHE A 592 14.62 -0.96 0.46
C PHE A 592 15.75 -1.07 -0.57
N ALA A 593 16.57 -0.02 -0.73
CA ALA A 593 17.74 -0.04 -1.60
C ALA A 593 18.79 -1.08 -1.15
N ARG A 594 18.86 -1.37 0.15
CA ARG A 594 19.83 -2.31 0.75
C ARG A 594 19.34 -3.75 0.84
N LEU A 595 18.19 -4.09 0.28
CA LEU A 595 17.72 -5.47 0.27
C LEU A 595 18.66 -6.35 -0.56
N THR A 596 18.89 -7.56 -0.05
CA THR A 596 19.61 -8.60 -0.77
C THR A 596 18.79 -9.87 -0.65
N TYR A 597 18.18 -10.26 -1.76
CA TYR A 597 17.44 -11.51 -1.85
C TYR A 597 18.41 -12.67 -2.10
N HIS A 598 18.19 -13.76 -1.36
CA HIS A 598 18.91 -15.01 -1.54
C HIS A 598 17.93 -16.10 -1.93
N ALA A 599 18.28 -16.87 -2.96
CA ALA A 599 17.51 -18.03 -3.37
C ALA A 599 17.60 -19.14 -2.31
N ILE A 600 16.45 -19.64 -1.88
CA ILE A 600 16.34 -20.77 -0.94
C ILE A 600 16.28 -22.04 -1.76
N THR A 601 17.36 -22.82 -1.69
CA THR A 601 17.51 -24.13 -2.34
C THR A 601 17.65 -25.26 -1.33
N ALA A 602 17.75 -24.96 -0.03
CA ALA A 602 17.67 -25.93 1.04
C ALA A 602 16.29 -26.61 1.07
N PRO A 603 16.24 -27.92 1.35
CA PRO A 603 14.97 -28.63 1.51
C PRO A 603 14.25 -28.16 2.76
N ASP A 604 12.93 -28.37 2.78
CA ASP A 604 12.11 -28.05 3.95
C ASP A 604 12.48 -28.94 5.13
N ASP A 605 12.54 -28.35 6.33
CA ASP A 605 12.74 -29.08 7.56
C ASP A 605 11.44 -29.81 7.96
N PRO A 606 11.40 -31.16 7.96
CA PRO A 606 10.19 -31.91 8.27
C PRO A 606 9.72 -31.71 9.71
N LEU A 607 10.60 -31.28 10.62
CA LEU A 607 10.29 -31.01 12.03
C LEU A 607 9.81 -29.57 12.25
N ASN A 608 10.04 -28.66 11.29
CA ASN A 608 9.75 -27.24 11.42
C ASN A 608 9.06 -26.69 10.16
N LEU A 609 7.86 -27.17 9.86
CA LEU A 609 7.06 -26.76 8.68
C LEU A 609 6.37 -25.38 8.81
N HIS A 610 6.74 -24.58 9.81
CA HIS A 610 6.03 -23.36 10.20
C HIS A 610 6.86 -22.08 10.07
N TYR A 611 8.01 -22.16 9.39
CA TYR A 611 8.85 -21.00 9.12
C TYR A 611 9.22 -20.94 7.64
N TYR A 612 9.29 -19.74 7.11
CA TYR A 612 9.97 -19.44 5.86
C TYR A 612 11.41 -19.04 6.19
N PRO A 613 12.45 -19.69 5.61
CA PRO A 613 13.84 -19.37 5.88
C PRO A 613 14.18 -17.90 5.64
N LYS A 614 15.01 -17.31 6.50
CA LYS A 614 15.36 -15.88 6.48
C LYS A 614 16.82 -15.72 6.07
N PHE A 615 17.16 -16.31 4.92
CA PHE A 615 18.53 -16.38 4.43
C PHE A 615 18.90 -15.10 3.69
N SER A 616 20.15 -14.68 3.89
CA SER A 616 20.82 -13.58 3.21
C SER A 616 22.10 -14.00 2.50
N HIS A 617 22.56 -15.24 2.71
CA HIS A 617 23.80 -15.74 2.12
C HIS A 617 23.75 -17.24 1.83
N ALA A 618 24.47 -17.70 0.79
CA ALA A 618 24.59 -19.11 0.40
C ALA A 618 25.13 -20.05 1.49
N VAL A 619 25.76 -19.50 2.52
CA VAL A 619 26.28 -20.28 3.65
C VAL A 619 25.13 -20.79 4.50
N GLU A 620 24.09 -19.99 4.68
CA GLU A 620 22.90 -20.34 5.47
C GLU A 620 22.13 -21.50 4.83
N ASP A 621 21.98 -21.45 3.51
CA ASP A 621 21.40 -22.53 2.71
C ASP A 621 22.20 -23.84 2.83
N THR A 622 23.53 -23.73 2.72
CA THR A 622 24.44 -24.87 2.89
C THR A 622 24.41 -25.43 4.31
N ILE A 623 24.30 -24.58 5.32
CA ILE A 623 24.19 -25.00 6.73
C ILE A 623 22.90 -25.80 6.91
N LEU A 624 21.75 -25.30 6.44
CA LEU A 624 20.48 -26.02 6.60
C LEU A 624 20.52 -27.38 5.90
N LYS A 625 21.04 -27.44 4.66
CA LYS A 625 21.24 -28.71 3.94
C LYS A 625 22.05 -29.71 4.73
N LYS A 626 23.16 -29.27 5.35
CA LYS A 626 24.01 -30.15 6.18
C LYS A 626 23.30 -30.58 7.45
N LEU A 627 22.62 -29.67 8.14
CA LEU A 627 21.89 -29.97 9.38
C LEU A 627 20.83 -31.06 9.16
N LEU A 628 20.10 -30.99 8.05
CA LEU A 628 19.03 -31.94 7.73
C LEU A 628 19.53 -33.35 7.36
N LEU A 629 20.84 -33.54 7.16
CA LEU A 629 21.45 -34.87 6.98
C LEU A 629 21.73 -35.57 8.32
N HIS A 630 21.63 -34.87 9.44
CA HIS A 630 21.93 -35.40 10.76
C HIS A 630 20.67 -35.70 11.58
N GLN A 631 20.81 -36.61 12.54
CA GLN A 631 19.73 -36.96 13.46
C GLN A 631 19.44 -35.80 14.44
N PRO A 632 18.16 -35.55 14.79
CA PRO A 632 17.80 -34.50 15.73
C PRO A 632 18.35 -34.81 17.12
N VAL A 633 18.64 -33.75 17.90
CA VAL A 633 19.21 -33.90 19.25
C VAL A 633 18.33 -34.73 20.18
N SER A 634 17.02 -34.77 19.93
CA SER A 634 16.07 -35.64 20.66
C SER A 634 16.45 -37.12 20.65
N THR A 635 17.23 -37.58 19.67
CA THR A 635 17.74 -38.95 19.57
C THR A 635 18.74 -39.29 20.69
N TYR A 636 19.44 -38.29 21.22
CA TYR A 636 20.45 -38.46 22.26
C TYR A 636 19.92 -38.19 23.67
N ILE A 637 18.63 -37.85 23.80
CA ILE A 637 17.99 -37.53 25.07
C ILE A 637 17.51 -38.81 25.76
N SER A 638 17.88 -38.97 27.03
CA SER A 638 17.36 -40.00 27.93
C SER A 638 16.01 -39.59 28.50
N ARG A 639 15.04 -40.52 28.49
CA ARG A 639 13.75 -40.34 29.19
C ARG A 639 13.85 -40.56 30.69
N THR A 640 14.89 -41.27 31.14
CA THR A 640 15.16 -41.51 32.55
C THR A 640 16.16 -40.49 33.09
N PRO A 641 15.87 -39.87 34.26
CA PRO A 641 16.83 -39.02 34.95
C PRO A 641 18.15 -39.76 35.22
N ASN A 642 19.28 -39.09 34.99
CA ASN A 642 20.60 -39.64 35.19
C ASN A 642 21.63 -38.53 35.47
N ALA A 643 22.86 -38.90 35.86
CA ALA A 643 23.91 -37.94 36.19
C ALA A 643 24.33 -37.04 35.01
N ASN A 644 24.00 -37.42 33.77
CA ASN A 644 24.31 -36.71 32.55
C ASN A 644 23.26 -35.62 32.23
N THR A 645 23.02 -34.75 33.21
CA THR A 645 21.96 -33.73 33.18
C THR A 645 22.47 -32.38 32.69
N MET A 646 21.79 -31.79 31.71
CA MET A 646 21.87 -30.37 31.37
C MET A 646 20.69 -29.62 31.97
N PHE A 647 20.96 -28.42 32.48
CA PHE A 647 19.94 -27.50 32.97
C PHE A 647 19.75 -26.39 31.95
N TYR A 648 18.51 -25.97 31.73
CA TYR A 648 18.24 -24.86 30.85
C TYR A 648 17.10 -24.00 31.36
N ARG A 649 17.12 -22.72 31.01
CA ARG A 649 16.09 -21.76 31.39
C ARG A 649 15.31 -21.33 30.16
N THR A 650 13.99 -21.48 30.19
CA THR A 650 13.10 -21.12 29.07
C THR A 650 12.68 -19.65 29.07
N ALA A 651 13.05 -18.89 30.11
CA ALA A 651 12.78 -17.46 30.22
C ALA A 651 13.93 -16.75 30.96
N GLY A 652 14.72 -15.94 30.24
CA GLY A 652 15.73 -15.06 30.81
C GLY A 652 16.07 -13.94 29.83
N GLY A 653 15.91 -12.66 30.23
CA GLY A 653 16.21 -11.51 29.35
C GLY A 653 15.36 -11.45 28.07
N LEU A 654 14.03 -11.39 28.20
CA LEU A 654 13.05 -11.43 27.10
C LEU A 654 13.01 -12.77 26.33
N TYR A 655 14.01 -13.02 25.47
CA TYR A 655 13.97 -14.08 24.43
C TYR A 655 15.10 -15.12 24.55
N TRP A 656 16.00 -15.00 25.54
CA TRP A 656 17.17 -15.89 25.61
C TRP A 656 16.84 -17.18 26.36
N LYS A 657 17.28 -18.30 25.79
CA LYS A 657 17.37 -19.60 26.44
C LYS A 657 18.80 -19.73 26.95
N VAL A 658 18.96 -20.09 28.21
CA VAL A 658 20.28 -20.27 28.80
C VAL A 658 20.48 -21.75 29.07
N PHE A 659 21.58 -22.33 28.60
CA PHE A 659 21.91 -23.75 28.78
C PHE A 659 23.19 -23.87 29.58
N VAL A 660 23.16 -24.64 30.67
CA VAL A 660 24.28 -24.81 31.61
C VAL A 660 24.38 -26.26 32.08
N ASN A 661 25.55 -26.64 32.58
CA ASN A 661 25.83 -27.98 33.12
C ASN A 661 25.78 -28.04 34.65
N PHE A 662 25.26 -26.99 35.30
CA PHE A 662 25.08 -26.90 36.75
C PHE A 662 23.65 -26.46 37.10
N PRO A 663 23.10 -26.89 38.25
CA PRO A 663 21.74 -26.52 38.65
C PRO A 663 21.66 -25.04 39.03
N TRP A 664 20.47 -24.46 38.84
CA TRP A 664 20.19 -23.10 39.29
C TRP A 664 20.08 -23.04 40.81
N PRO A 665 20.59 -21.98 41.46
CA PRO A 665 20.55 -21.86 42.93
C PRO A 665 19.16 -21.48 43.47
N TYR A 666 18.14 -21.41 42.62
CA TYR A 666 16.76 -21.05 42.97
C TYR A 666 15.74 -21.83 42.13
N ALA A 667 14.55 -22.01 42.69
CA ALA A 667 13.43 -22.64 42.01
C ALA A 667 12.71 -21.64 41.08
N SER A 668 12.37 -22.09 39.88
CA SER A 668 11.54 -21.33 38.94
C SER A 668 10.87 -22.31 37.98
N THR A 669 9.63 -22.03 37.57
CA THR A 669 8.91 -22.83 36.55
C THR A 669 9.60 -22.79 35.19
N SER A 670 10.43 -21.77 34.94
CA SER A 670 11.24 -21.62 33.74
C SER A 670 12.55 -22.42 33.78
N ASN A 671 12.98 -22.89 34.94
CA ASN A 671 14.15 -23.75 35.07
C ASN A 671 13.72 -25.18 34.70
N LYS A 672 14.40 -25.75 33.70
CA LYS A 672 14.13 -27.07 33.14
C LYS A 672 15.41 -27.89 33.13
N GLN A 673 15.25 -29.20 32.96
CA GLN A 673 16.34 -30.16 32.88
C GLN A 673 16.12 -31.13 31.72
N CYS A 674 17.22 -31.56 31.12
CA CYS A 674 17.27 -32.55 30.06
C CYS A 674 18.39 -33.55 30.38
N PHE A 675 18.16 -34.82 30.14
CA PHE A 675 19.11 -35.90 30.42
C PHE A 675 19.61 -36.47 29.10
N PHE A 676 20.89 -36.79 29.00
CA PHE A 676 21.45 -37.41 27.81
C PHE A 676 21.72 -38.90 28.04
N LEU A 677 21.75 -39.68 26.95
CA LEU A 677 22.13 -41.08 26.99
C LEU A 677 23.56 -41.23 27.56
N PRO A 678 23.90 -42.35 28.24
CA PRO A 678 25.18 -42.52 28.92
C PRO A 678 26.42 -42.33 28.04
N ASP A 679 26.32 -42.71 26.76
CA ASP A 679 27.44 -42.67 25.80
C ASP A 679 27.76 -41.27 25.26
N TYR A 680 26.98 -40.24 25.62
CA TYR A 680 27.09 -38.90 25.03
C TYR A 680 27.32 -37.82 26.09
N HIS A 681 28.41 -37.07 26.03
CA HIS A 681 28.74 -36.11 27.08
C HIS A 681 27.84 -34.85 27.05
N ARG A 682 27.10 -34.55 28.13
CA ARG A 682 26.21 -33.36 28.21
C ARG A 682 26.88 -32.05 27.84
N ASP A 683 28.17 -31.88 28.17
CA ASP A 683 28.88 -30.62 27.98
C ASP A 683 29.06 -30.28 26.49
N VAL A 684 29.07 -31.29 25.61
CA VAL A 684 29.05 -31.10 24.16
C VAL A 684 27.74 -30.44 23.73
N PHE A 685 26.61 -30.88 24.27
CA PHE A 685 25.31 -30.28 23.97
C PHE A 685 25.14 -28.90 24.61
N VAL A 686 25.70 -28.68 25.80
CA VAL A 686 25.76 -27.34 26.41
C VAL A 686 26.54 -26.39 25.51
N ALA A 687 27.70 -26.80 24.99
CA ALA A 687 28.46 -26.00 24.03
C ALA A 687 27.67 -25.76 22.73
N LEU A 688 27.03 -26.81 22.19
CA LEU A 688 26.21 -26.72 20.98
C LEU A 688 25.04 -25.75 21.13
N PHE A 689 24.27 -25.84 22.20
CA PHE A 689 23.10 -24.98 22.44
C PHE A 689 23.43 -23.54 22.85
N ASN A 690 24.69 -23.26 23.19
CA ASN A 690 25.20 -21.90 23.34
C ASN A 690 25.97 -21.40 22.11
N SER A 691 26.07 -22.19 21.04
CA SER A 691 26.77 -21.81 19.82
C SER A 691 25.95 -20.85 18.96
N SER A 692 26.61 -20.08 18.10
CA SER A 692 25.93 -19.24 17.09
C SER A 692 25.08 -20.05 16.13
N LEU A 693 25.42 -21.32 15.87
CA LEU A 693 24.66 -22.21 14.98
C LEU A 693 23.28 -22.52 15.57
N PHE A 694 23.19 -22.78 16.88
CA PHE A 694 21.91 -23.00 17.55
C PHE A 694 21.03 -21.76 17.55
N TRP A 695 21.62 -20.57 17.67
CA TRP A 695 20.86 -19.32 17.65
C TRP A 695 20.44 -18.86 16.26
N TRP A 696 21.14 -19.36 15.24
CA TRP A 696 20.78 -19.14 13.84
C TRP A 696 19.65 -20.08 13.38
N TYR A 697 19.64 -21.34 13.83
CA TYR A 697 18.61 -22.35 13.54
C TYR A 697 17.37 -22.16 14.42
#